data_AF-A0A671Z2V1-F1
#
_entry.id   AF-A0A671Z2V1-F1
#
_cell.length_a   1.000
_cell.length_b   1.000
_cell.length_c   1.000
_cell.angle_alpha   90.00
_cell.angle_beta   90.00
_cell.angle_gamma   90.00
#
_symmetry.space_group_name_H-M   'P 1'
#
loop_
_entity.id
_entity.type
_entity.pdbx_description
1 polymer ?
#
loop_
_entity_poly.entity_id
_entity_poly.type
_entity_poly.pdbx_seq_one_letter_code
_entity_poly.pdbx_strand_id
1 'polypeptide(L)'
;MFNGYPLSVFLCNTSGAGGWSPMVTDQEPWLQVDLKEQMEVTAVATQGRYDSWDWVSSYLLLYSDTGRVWKQYRHEDGRFVGNTNSEAVVQNKLSHPVRTRFLRFVPRDWNPSGWMGLRVEVYGCSYKSYVADFDGRSALLYRFNQKSMSTVKDVISLRFKSHQAEGVLLHGEGQRGDYITLELHRGRLDLYLNLDDNRLRFSSGRVAVTVGSLLDDQHWHSVQMERFNRQVNLTVDSHTQHFQTKGEGHSLEVDYELSFGGIPLPGKPGTFLRKNFHGCMENLYYNGINVIDLAKRRKPQIHSVGNVTFSCSQPQLVACTFVSSGSSFLSLPSAASATGGFSVRFQFRTWNPDGLLLSVQLNPEPQRLELQISNSRLYLTLHNSGRQKSEVSAGHRVNDGLWHSVSLDTRNLQITLTVDNEPSSAIELWEQLESKGSFYFGGCSAMNCQRQTPAFQGCMRLLFINRQPMNLNHVQQGLLGNYNELQFDTCNIRDRCLPNLCEHGGRCSQTWSTFTCDCSGTGYSGATCHNSIYESSCEAYKLIGSSSGFFSIDPDGSGPLGPTQVYCNMTEEKVWTVLAHNSTAPVTVQGSSPRKPHIMKLNYSASAEQLHAIVSGSEQCQQEVVYNCRKSRLFNTKDGSPDEATGEASCPGVQQCSCSLEENCIDMNYFCNCDADADAWANDTGVLSYKDHLPVSQIVIGDTNRTGSQAVYHIGPLRCYGDRGTASQQRGFLGCIRTLTINGVSFDLEERARMTPGVSSGCPGYCSGSSSLCHNRGRCIEKSNGYVCDCSQSAYGGTTCNQEVSVSFDMESSVTYTFQEPFSVMQNRSSQASSVSTESSSRAREDIAFSFVTSQRPAMLLTVSTFSQQYIAVILAKNGSLQIWYHLQTDRSPDVFSPALNNLADGRLHRIRIHRVGKNLYVQDIHTKYTLSSDAELILIRSLTLGRENFNEKVVQAASKGFIGCLSSVQFNHVAPLKAALTNRGSSLVTIRGPLVQSNCGALAESTSHTLQDHAGVMFVVCVVTAVVFIAVCALAVISRLLYQQRRAQRSNSIKEDNRHSMYTDYRTEMHLHNSVRDNMKEYYI
;
A
#
# COMPACT_ATOMS: atom_id res chain seq x y z
N MET A 1 6.07 41.49 12.43
CA MET A 1 5.83 41.71 13.87
C MET A 1 6.81 40.86 14.65
N PHE A 2 7.23 41.31 15.84
CA PHE A 2 8.12 40.56 16.73
C PHE A 2 7.33 40.12 17.97
N ASN A 3 7.62 38.92 18.47
CA ASN A 3 7.36 38.49 19.84
C ASN A 3 8.51 37.55 20.22
N GLY A 4 9.27 37.90 21.25
CA GLY A 4 10.49 37.18 21.65
C GLY A 4 11.79 37.92 21.28
N TYR A 5 12.69 38.01 22.25
CA TYR A 5 14.04 38.58 22.12
C TYR A 5 14.99 37.60 21.42
N PRO A 6 16.14 38.05 20.89
CA PRO A 6 17.15 37.17 20.31
C PRO A 6 17.93 36.39 21.39
N LEU A 7 17.26 35.45 22.05
CA LEU A 7 17.93 34.41 22.83
C LEU A 7 18.62 33.44 21.86
N SER A 8 19.92 33.28 22.03
CA SER A 8 20.74 32.31 21.31
C SER A 8 20.47 30.90 21.84
N VAL A 9 19.36 30.30 21.39
CA VAL A 9 18.98 28.91 21.73
C VAL A 9 19.88 27.94 20.95
N PHE A 10 21.07 27.73 21.50
CA PHE A 10 21.98 26.61 21.20
C PHE A 10 22.04 25.68 22.43
N LEU A 11 22.57 24.47 22.32
CA LEU A 11 22.57 23.48 23.40
C LEU A 11 23.69 23.69 24.45
N CYS A 12 24.08 24.94 24.73
CA CYS A 12 24.86 25.27 25.92
C CYS A 12 24.79 26.76 26.33
N ASN A 13 24.21 27.03 27.50
CA ASN A 13 24.92 27.75 28.57
C ASN A 13 24.32 27.35 29.93
N THR A 14 25.14 26.99 30.91
CA THR A 14 24.73 26.48 32.23
C THR A 14 24.28 27.57 33.21
N SER A 15 23.88 28.74 32.70
CA SER A 15 23.55 29.94 33.48
C SER A 15 22.15 30.50 33.22
N GLY A 16 21.23 29.73 32.63
CA GLY A 16 19.85 30.17 32.40
C GLY A 16 18.88 29.03 32.09
N ALA A 17 17.75 28.98 32.82
CA ALA A 17 16.65 28.03 32.63
C ALA A 17 15.77 28.36 31.40
N GLY A 18 16.42 28.61 30.26
CA GLY A 18 15.79 29.09 29.03
C GLY A 18 15.43 27.97 28.05
N GLY A 19 14.23 28.06 27.48
CA GLY A 19 13.77 27.28 26.33
C GLY A 19 12.64 28.02 25.64
N TRP A 20 12.43 27.75 24.34
CA TRP A 20 11.26 28.28 23.64
C TRP A 20 9.99 27.54 24.07
N SER A 21 8.90 28.30 24.18
CA SER A 21 7.55 27.81 24.41
C SER A 21 6.56 28.78 23.76
N PRO A 22 5.53 28.30 23.04
CA PRO A 22 4.51 29.15 22.44
C PRO A 22 3.47 29.62 23.48
N MET A 23 2.74 30.69 23.14
CA MET A 23 1.58 31.11 23.93
C MET A 23 0.45 30.08 23.81
N VAL A 24 -0.32 29.87 24.89
CA VAL A 24 -1.42 28.89 24.93
C VAL A 24 -2.55 29.20 23.93
N THR A 25 -2.63 30.44 23.45
CA THR A 25 -3.59 30.88 22.42
C THR A 25 -3.13 30.64 20.98
N ASP A 26 -1.86 30.30 20.75
CA ASP A 26 -1.31 30.08 19.41
C ASP A 26 -1.81 28.75 18.82
N GLN A 27 -2.51 28.81 17.68
CA GLN A 27 -3.11 27.66 17.02
C GLN A 27 -2.15 26.95 16.04
N GLU A 28 -1.10 27.63 15.58
CA GLU A 28 -0.12 27.07 14.63
C GLU A 28 1.33 27.41 15.05
N PRO A 29 1.77 27.01 16.25
CA PRO A 29 3.05 27.43 16.80
C PRO A 29 4.25 26.84 16.07
N TRP A 30 5.34 27.61 15.96
CA TRP A 30 6.63 27.16 15.43
C TRP A 30 7.82 27.95 15.99
N LEU A 31 8.97 27.30 16.07
CA LEU A 31 10.27 27.93 16.39
C LEU A 31 11.08 28.10 15.09
N GLN A 32 11.42 29.34 14.74
CA GLN A 32 12.24 29.64 13.56
C GLN A 32 13.69 30.00 13.95
N VAL A 33 14.65 29.44 13.22
CA VAL A 33 16.08 29.75 13.30
C VAL A 33 16.52 30.47 12.01
N ASP A 34 17.28 31.56 12.14
CA ASP A 34 17.94 32.27 11.04
C ASP A 34 19.46 32.09 11.16
N LEU A 35 20.04 31.26 10.29
CA LEU A 35 21.45 30.89 10.28
C LEU A 35 22.37 32.00 9.74
N LYS A 36 21.82 33.18 9.42
CA LYS A 36 22.48 34.41 8.92
C LYS A 36 23.05 34.30 7.51
N GLU A 37 23.79 33.24 7.20
CA GLU A 37 24.20 32.87 5.85
C GLU A 37 23.55 31.55 5.40
N GLN A 38 23.83 31.12 4.17
CA GLN A 38 23.36 29.84 3.66
C GLN A 38 24.29 28.73 4.18
N MET A 39 23.72 27.73 4.83
CA MET A 39 24.42 26.61 5.45
C MET A 39 24.01 25.31 4.78
N GLU A 40 24.93 24.37 4.65
CA GLU A 40 24.63 22.97 4.34
C GLU A 40 24.43 22.22 5.67
N VAL A 41 23.17 22.06 6.05
CA VAL A 41 22.73 21.43 7.32
C VAL A 41 22.72 19.91 7.16
N THR A 42 23.33 19.20 8.11
CA THR A 42 23.49 17.73 8.09
C THR A 42 22.77 17.03 9.25
N ALA A 43 22.48 17.74 10.35
CA ALA A 43 21.69 17.22 11.47
C ALA A 43 21.03 18.36 12.26
N VAL A 44 20.00 18.02 13.02
CA VAL A 44 19.41 18.89 14.05
C VAL A 44 19.30 18.12 15.37
N ALA A 45 19.33 18.82 16.49
CA ALA A 45 19.02 18.24 17.80
C ALA A 45 17.94 19.05 18.52
N THR A 46 17.14 18.36 19.34
CA THR A 46 16.16 18.96 20.23
C THR A 46 16.37 18.47 21.66
N GLN A 47 16.01 19.30 22.63
CA GLN A 47 15.98 18.98 24.05
C GLN A 47 14.73 19.65 24.66
N GLY A 48 14.08 19.03 25.65
CA GLY A 48 12.95 19.67 26.33
C GLY A 48 13.38 20.92 27.11
N ARG A 49 12.43 21.69 27.64
CA ARG A 49 12.75 22.85 28.48
C ARG A 49 13.24 22.39 29.85
N TYR A 50 14.39 22.89 30.29
CA TYR A 50 15.07 22.51 31.54
C TYR A 50 14.14 22.52 32.76
N ASP A 51 14.24 21.47 33.60
CA ASP A 51 13.52 21.33 34.88
C ASP A 51 12.01 21.63 34.76
N SER A 52 11.36 21.04 33.76
CA SER A 52 9.95 21.26 33.47
C SER A 52 9.28 20.07 32.81
N TRP A 53 7.95 20.09 32.79
CA TRP A 53 7.15 19.12 32.03
C TRP A 53 6.98 19.52 30.56
N ASP A 54 7.63 20.60 30.10
CA ASP A 54 7.44 21.15 28.76
C ASP A 54 8.44 20.55 27.75
N TRP A 55 8.00 19.59 26.93
CA TRP A 55 8.80 19.05 25.84
C TRP A 55 7.96 18.58 24.65
N VAL A 56 8.48 18.81 23.45
CA VAL A 56 7.90 18.35 22.18
C VAL A 56 8.40 16.93 21.87
N SER A 57 7.49 15.99 21.67
CA SER A 57 7.77 14.56 21.44
C SER A 57 7.76 14.16 19.96
N SER A 58 7.14 14.95 19.07
CA SER A 58 7.43 14.92 17.63
C SER A 58 7.21 16.27 16.94
N TYR A 59 7.93 16.51 15.85
CA TYR A 59 7.90 17.77 15.10
C TYR A 59 8.06 17.57 13.58
N LEU A 60 7.70 18.58 12.79
CA LEU A 60 8.14 18.72 11.40
C LEU A 60 9.32 19.70 11.33
N LEU A 61 10.25 19.45 10.41
CA LEU A 61 11.29 20.41 10.04
C LEU A 61 10.93 21.03 8.68
N LEU A 62 10.82 22.35 8.61
CA LEU A 62 10.69 23.11 7.35
C LEU A 62 11.96 23.93 7.10
N TYR A 63 12.28 24.18 5.84
CA TYR A 63 13.43 25.00 5.43
C TYR A 63 13.08 26.04 4.35
N SER A 64 13.85 27.12 4.29
CA SER A 64 13.68 28.23 3.33
C SER A 64 14.96 29.06 3.18
N ASP A 65 15.24 29.56 1.97
CA ASP A 65 16.33 30.53 1.73
C ASP A 65 15.95 31.98 2.10
N THR A 66 14.65 32.27 2.25
CA THR A 66 14.09 33.65 2.30
C THR A 66 13.25 33.93 3.54
N GLY A 67 12.92 32.92 4.35
CA GLY A 67 11.95 32.99 5.44
C GLY A 67 10.49 32.89 4.98
N ARG A 68 10.27 32.65 3.67
CA ARG A 68 8.99 32.41 2.99
C ARG A 68 9.13 31.25 2.01
N VAL A 69 8.03 30.78 1.41
CA VAL A 69 8.04 29.64 0.48
C VAL A 69 8.78 28.45 1.11
N TRP A 70 8.14 27.84 2.10
CA TRP A 70 8.75 26.81 2.95
C TRP A 70 8.60 25.43 2.33
N LYS A 71 9.69 24.66 2.31
CA LYS A 71 9.68 23.23 1.97
C LYS A 71 9.77 22.40 3.23
N GLN A 72 8.90 21.39 3.37
CA GLN A 72 9.03 20.39 4.42
C GLN A 72 10.23 19.49 4.09
N TYR A 73 11.13 19.28 5.06
CA TYR A 73 12.07 18.17 4.97
C TYR A 73 11.32 16.87 5.27
N ARG A 74 11.31 15.95 4.30
CA ARG A 74 10.59 14.68 4.39
C ARG A 74 11.59 13.53 4.51
N HIS A 75 11.74 13.02 5.74
CA HIS A 75 12.42 11.77 6.05
C HIS A 75 11.34 10.71 6.27
N GLU A 76 11.30 9.68 5.43
CA GLU A 76 10.33 8.56 5.44
C GLU A 76 8.89 9.03 5.79
N ASP A 77 8.41 8.90 7.04
CA ASP A 77 7.07 9.37 7.49
C ASP A 77 6.82 10.90 7.40
N GLY A 78 7.87 11.69 7.18
CA GLY A 78 7.85 13.15 7.15
C GLY A 78 7.78 13.83 8.52
N ARG A 79 7.84 13.07 9.62
CA ARG A 79 7.89 13.54 11.02
C ARG A 79 9.26 13.21 11.62
N PHE A 80 9.72 14.03 12.57
CA PHE A 80 10.91 13.76 13.38
C PHE A 80 10.51 13.38 14.81
N VAL A 81 11.19 12.37 15.36
CA VAL A 81 11.11 12.01 16.78
C VAL A 81 11.75 13.12 17.61
N GLY A 82 11.00 13.61 18.60
CA GLY A 82 11.44 14.60 19.57
C GLY A 82 11.81 13.96 20.91
N ASN A 83 11.59 14.69 22.00
CA ASN A 83 12.07 14.35 23.33
C ASN A 83 11.06 13.56 24.16
N THR A 84 11.57 12.77 25.10
CA THR A 84 10.77 11.98 26.07
C THR A 84 10.81 12.54 27.50
N ASN A 85 11.61 13.58 27.74
CA ASN A 85 11.76 14.31 29.00
C ASN A 85 12.46 15.67 28.74
N SER A 86 12.70 16.46 29.80
CA SER A 86 13.34 17.77 29.72
C SER A 86 14.83 17.75 29.37
N GLU A 87 15.59 16.70 29.75
CA GLU A 87 17.07 16.74 29.74
C GLU A 87 17.74 15.90 28.67
N ALA A 88 17.09 14.87 28.12
CA ALA A 88 17.67 14.04 27.06
C ALA A 88 17.72 14.82 25.73
N VAL A 89 18.93 15.05 25.22
CA VAL A 89 19.13 15.56 23.84
C VAL A 89 18.84 14.45 22.84
N VAL A 90 17.99 14.74 21.85
CA VAL A 90 17.64 13.85 20.74
C VAL A 90 18.18 14.45 19.45
N GLN A 91 19.16 13.80 18.83
CA GLN A 91 19.79 14.24 17.58
C GLN A 91 19.25 13.44 16.39
N ASN A 92 18.66 14.14 15.43
CA ASN A 92 18.22 13.58 14.16
C ASN A 92 19.21 13.98 13.05
N LYS A 93 19.90 12.99 12.48
CA LYS A 93 20.71 13.18 11.27
C LYS A 93 19.82 13.26 10.05
N LEU A 94 20.10 14.18 9.13
CA LEU A 94 19.36 14.31 7.88
C LEU A 94 19.91 13.28 6.89
N SER A 95 19.05 12.44 6.31
CA SER A 95 19.42 11.45 5.30
C SER A 95 20.07 12.06 4.05
N HIS A 96 19.73 13.31 3.73
CA HIS A 96 20.39 14.14 2.72
C HIS A 96 20.61 15.56 3.27
N PRO A 97 21.75 16.21 2.99
CA PRO A 97 22.03 17.54 3.53
C PRO A 97 21.15 18.62 2.91
N VAL A 98 20.74 19.59 3.73
CA VAL A 98 19.83 20.68 3.35
C VAL A 98 20.59 22.00 3.26
N ARG A 99 20.72 22.53 2.04
CA ARG A 99 21.27 23.86 1.79
C ARG A 99 20.18 24.90 2.02
N THR A 100 20.29 25.69 3.10
CA THR A 100 19.26 26.64 3.51
C THR A 100 19.80 27.73 4.43
N ARG A 101 19.03 28.80 4.65
CA ARG A 101 19.33 29.84 5.64
C ARG A 101 18.37 29.82 6.83
N PHE A 102 17.11 29.45 6.62
CA PHE A 102 16.08 29.49 7.65
C PHE A 102 15.51 28.09 7.88
N LEU A 103 15.39 27.70 9.15
CA LEU A 103 14.71 26.46 9.58
C LEU A 103 13.50 26.80 10.45
N ARG A 104 12.45 25.98 10.38
CA ARG A 104 11.34 25.97 11.34
C ARG A 104 11.14 24.58 11.92
N PHE A 105 11.11 24.53 13.25
CA PHE A 105 10.62 23.38 14.02
C PHE A 105 9.14 23.62 14.30
N VAL A 106 8.27 22.76 13.78
CA VAL A 106 6.81 22.84 13.96
C VAL A 106 6.39 21.68 14.86
N PRO A 107 6.06 21.91 16.14
CA PRO A 107 5.58 20.85 17.04
C PRO A 107 4.35 20.13 16.46
N ARG A 108 4.23 18.83 16.75
CA ARG A 108 3.07 18.03 16.38
C ARG A 108 2.50 17.24 17.55
N ASP A 109 3.36 16.60 18.34
CA ASP A 109 2.99 16.05 19.64
C ASP A 109 3.92 16.59 20.73
N TRP A 110 3.43 16.65 21.97
CA TRP A 110 4.18 17.06 23.17
C TRP A 110 3.72 16.26 24.38
N ASN A 111 4.35 16.49 25.54
CA ASN A 111 3.99 15.83 26.78
C ASN A 111 2.51 16.09 27.19
N PRO A 112 1.67 15.06 27.37
CA PRO A 112 0.30 15.23 27.87
C PRO A 112 0.20 15.83 29.29
N SER A 113 1.28 15.78 30.07
CA SER A 113 1.36 16.32 31.43
C SER A 113 2.02 17.71 31.51
N GLY A 114 2.27 18.37 30.38
CA GLY A 114 2.90 19.69 30.31
C GLY A 114 2.60 20.42 29.00
N TRP A 115 3.47 21.33 28.59
CA TRP A 115 3.29 22.13 27.37
C TRP A 115 4.37 21.88 26.31
N MET A 116 4.36 22.66 25.23
CA MET A 116 5.37 22.63 24.18
C MET A 116 6.63 23.37 24.62
N GLY A 117 7.72 22.64 24.86
CA GLY A 117 9.05 23.20 25.14
C GLY A 117 10.12 22.72 24.17
N LEU A 118 10.98 23.63 23.68
CA LEU A 118 12.13 23.33 22.83
C LEU A 118 13.38 24.13 23.22
N ARG A 119 14.49 23.41 23.42
CA ARG A 119 15.86 23.85 23.14
C ARG A 119 16.30 23.14 21.86
N VAL A 120 17.09 23.79 21.00
CA VAL A 120 17.50 23.26 19.69
C VAL A 120 18.97 23.48 19.39
N GLU A 121 19.52 22.68 18.49
CA GLU A 121 20.81 22.92 17.84
C GLU A 121 20.78 22.45 16.38
N VAL A 122 21.63 23.05 15.53
CA VAL A 122 21.67 22.81 14.09
C VAL A 122 23.13 22.58 13.68
N TYR A 123 23.43 21.43 13.09
CA TYR A 123 24.77 21.04 12.67
C TYR A 123 24.90 21.15 11.15
N GLY A 124 26.00 21.74 10.67
CA GLY A 124 26.24 21.98 9.25
C GLY A 124 27.49 22.81 9.01
N CYS A 125 27.71 23.21 7.76
CA CYS A 125 28.84 24.06 7.36
C CYS A 125 28.42 25.21 6.43
N SER A 126 29.25 26.25 6.33
CA SER A 126 29.04 27.42 5.46
C SER A 126 28.96 27.00 3.99
N TYR A 127 27.87 27.31 3.30
CA TYR A 127 27.66 26.99 1.89
C TYR A 127 27.86 28.21 0.99
N LYS A 128 28.62 28.06 -0.10
CA LYS A 128 28.90 29.12 -1.07
C LYS A 128 28.78 28.57 -2.48
N SER A 129 28.00 29.24 -3.32
CA SER A 129 27.73 28.84 -4.70
C SER A 129 27.96 29.97 -5.70
N TYR A 130 28.19 29.60 -6.95
CA TYR A 130 28.21 30.52 -8.09
C TYR A 130 26.82 30.56 -8.71
N VAL A 131 26.09 31.64 -8.50
CA VAL A 131 24.68 31.81 -8.91
C VAL A 131 24.57 32.71 -10.15
N ALA A 132 23.65 32.36 -11.05
CA ALA A 132 23.19 33.18 -12.17
C ALA A 132 21.65 33.17 -12.23
N ASP A 133 21.05 34.32 -12.53
CA ASP A 133 19.62 34.55 -12.67
C ASP A 133 19.30 34.89 -14.14
N PHE A 134 18.25 34.26 -14.67
CA PHE A 134 17.84 34.31 -16.08
C PHE A 134 16.38 34.77 -16.19
N ASP A 135 16.11 35.75 -17.06
CA ASP A 135 14.80 36.41 -17.20
C ASP A 135 13.89 35.82 -18.31
N GLY A 136 14.25 34.67 -18.88
CA GLY A 136 13.61 34.10 -20.08
C GLY A 136 13.99 34.79 -21.40
N ARG A 137 14.92 35.76 -21.38
CA ARG A 137 15.48 36.44 -22.56
C ARG A 137 17.01 36.37 -22.61
N SER A 138 17.64 36.22 -21.45
CA SER A 138 19.06 36.04 -21.26
C SER A 138 19.53 34.59 -21.44
N ALA A 139 20.77 34.39 -21.89
CA ALA A 139 21.44 33.09 -21.95
C ALA A 139 22.96 33.23 -21.78
N LEU A 140 23.65 32.13 -21.48
CA LEU A 140 25.11 32.03 -21.48
C LEU A 140 25.57 31.08 -22.60
N LEU A 141 26.44 31.53 -23.48
CA LEU A 141 26.98 30.74 -24.60
C LEU A 141 28.44 30.38 -24.32
N TYR A 142 28.69 29.13 -23.94
CA TYR A 142 30.03 28.61 -23.70
C TYR A 142 30.63 28.12 -25.00
N ARG A 143 31.83 28.58 -25.33
CA ARG A 143 32.44 28.46 -26.65
C ARG A 143 33.72 27.64 -26.59
N PHE A 144 33.80 26.63 -27.45
CA PHE A 144 34.92 25.71 -27.49
C PHE A 144 36.17 26.32 -28.14
N ASN A 145 37.35 25.84 -27.75
CA ASN A 145 38.62 26.25 -28.37
C ASN A 145 38.83 25.63 -29.78
N GLN A 146 38.03 24.62 -30.13
CA GLN A 146 38.03 23.93 -31.42
C GLN A 146 36.69 24.18 -32.12
N LYS A 147 36.64 24.02 -33.46
CA LYS A 147 35.44 24.36 -34.27
C LYS A 147 34.24 23.43 -34.01
N SER A 148 34.49 22.20 -33.60
CA SER A 148 33.54 21.26 -33.02
C SER A 148 34.22 20.53 -31.86
N MET A 149 33.43 19.89 -31.01
CA MET A 149 33.90 19.00 -29.94
C MET A 149 33.25 17.64 -30.12
N SER A 150 34.07 16.59 -30.17
CA SER A 150 33.63 15.20 -30.11
C SER A 150 34.01 14.61 -28.75
N THR A 151 33.02 14.19 -27.95
CA THR A 151 33.24 13.60 -26.63
C THR A 151 32.74 12.16 -26.59
N VAL A 152 33.40 11.29 -25.81
CA VAL A 152 32.89 9.94 -25.45
C VAL A 152 32.48 9.84 -23.98
N LYS A 153 32.81 10.86 -23.17
CA LYS A 153 32.34 11.06 -21.81
C LYS A 153 31.90 12.51 -21.64
N ASP A 154 30.74 12.71 -21.03
CA ASP A 154 30.28 14.03 -20.59
C ASP A 154 29.82 13.96 -19.13
N VAL A 155 30.12 15.00 -18.36
CA VAL A 155 29.63 15.22 -17.00
C VAL A 155 29.07 16.64 -16.93
N ILE A 156 27.77 16.76 -16.71
CA ILE A 156 27.06 18.04 -16.58
C ILE A 156 26.41 18.06 -15.20
N SER A 157 26.69 19.06 -14.39
CA SER A 157 26.03 19.22 -13.10
C SER A 157 25.63 20.67 -12.85
N LEU A 158 24.46 20.86 -12.27
CA LEU A 158 23.91 22.17 -11.93
C LEU A 158 22.87 22.02 -10.83
N ARG A 159 22.49 23.13 -10.19
CA ARG A 159 21.21 23.22 -9.49
C ARG A 159 20.38 24.34 -10.11
N PHE A 160 19.07 24.19 -10.16
CA PHE A 160 18.16 25.20 -10.71
C PHE A 160 16.94 25.43 -9.82
N LYS A 161 16.30 26.59 -10.02
CA LYS A 161 15.11 27.04 -9.28
C LYS A 161 14.20 27.85 -10.19
N SER A 162 12.95 27.44 -10.32
CA SER A 162 11.97 28.00 -11.29
C SER A 162 10.58 28.16 -10.67
N HIS A 163 9.75 29.03 -11.27
CA HIS A 163 8.28 29.07 -11.10
C HIS A 163 7.51 28.78 -12.41
N GLN A 164 8.24 28.62 -13.51
CA GLN A 164 7.72 28.23 -14.81
C GLN A 164 7.89 26.72 -14.97
N ALA A 165 6.85 26.03 -15.42
CA ALA A 165 6.89 24.60 -15.71
C ALA A 165 7.61 24.27 -17.05
N GLU A 166 8.16 25.28 -17.73
CA GLU A 166 8.72 25.24 -19.08
C GLU A 166 10.02 26.07 -19.16
N GLY A 167 11.08 25.56 -19.79
CA GLY A 167 12.29 26.32 -20.11
C GLY A 167 13.54 25.47 -20.44
N VAL A 168 14.30 25.84 -21.47
CA VAL A 168 15.57 25.17 -21.84
C VAL A 168 16.69 25.51 -20.86
N LEU A 169 17.26 24.51 -20.17
CA LEU A 169 18.39 24.68 -19.25
C LEU A 169 19.73 24.61 -19.98
N LEU A 170 19.91 23.63 -20.87
CA LEU A 170 21.09 23.47 -21.73
C LEU A 170 20.67 22.98 -23.12
N HIS A 171 21.32 23.50 -24.16
CA HIS A 171 21.20 23.02 -25.54
C HIS A 171 22.56 23.04 -26.26
N GLY A 172 22.76 22.06 -27.14
CA GLY A 172 23.84 22.00 -28.12
C GLY A 172 23.43 21.11 -29.28
N GLU A 173 23.85 21.48 -30.49
CA GLU A 173 23.58 20.77 -31.74
C GLU A 173 24.86 20.80 -32.60
N GLY A 174 25.09 19.75 -33.40
CA GLY A 174 26.26 19.62 -34.27
C GLY A 174 25.87 19.45 -35.74
N GLN A 175 26.78 19.78 -36.67
CA GLN A 175 26.55 19.73 -38.12
C GLN A 175 26.04 18.39 -38.67
N ARG A 176 26.23 17.28 -37.95
CA ARG A 176 25.75 15.94 -38.33
C ARG A 176 24.32 15.64 -37.88
N GLY A 177 23.70 16.49 -37.05
CA GLY A 177 22.40 16.24 -36.43
C GLY A 177 22.49 15.55 -35.05
N ASP A 178 23.70 15.36 -34.53
CA ASP A 178 23.93 15.12 -33.10
C ASP A 178 23.41 16.32 -32.30
N TYR A 179 22.78 16.05 -31.16
CA TYR A 179 22.34 17.11 -30.25
C TYR A 179 22.20 16.59 -28.83
N ILE A 180 22.33 17.52 -27.89
CA ILE A 180 21.99 17.36 -26.48
C ILE A 180 21.07 18.51 -26.10
N THR A 181 19.95 18.23 -25.44
CA THR A 181 19.08 19.29 -24.90
C THR A 181 18.41 18.84 -23.62
N LEU A 182 18.58 19.64 -22.58
CA LEU A 182 18.02 19.44 -21.26
C LEU A 182 17.04 20.58 -21.00
N GLU A 183 15.76 20.28 -20.85
CA GLU A 183 14.73 21.30 -20.61
C GLU A 183 13.75 20.88 -19.52
N LEU A 184 13.25 21.88 -18.81
CA LEU A 184 12.07 21.76 -17.95
C LEU A 184 10.86 21.81 -18.87
N HIS A 185 10.01 20.78 -18.83
CA HIS A 185 8.81 20.65 -19.65
C HIS A 185 7.70 19.99 -18.82
N ARG A 186 6.55 20.65 -18.72
CA ARG A 186 5.42 20.29 -17.85
C ARG A 186 5.88 19.88 -16.44
N GLY A 187 6.76 20.69 -15.84
CA GLY A 187 7.24 20.54 -14.47
C GLY A 187 8.19 19.35 -14.21
N ARG A 188 8.64 18.65 -15.26
CA ARG A 188 9.61 17.54 -15.20
C ARG A 188 10.83 17.88 -16.06
N LEU A 189 11.95 17.21 -15.84
CA LEU A 189 13.19 17.44 -16.59
C LEU A 189 13.29 16.43 -17.73
N ASP A 190 13.18 16.91 -18.96
CA ASP A 190 13.28 16.10 -20.18
C ASP A 190 14.69 16.26 -20.79
N LEU A 191 15.41 15.15 -20.89
CA LEU A 191 16.66 15.04 -21.64
C LEU A 191 16.40 14.43 -23.02
N TYR A 192 16.78 15.17 -24.06
CA TYR A 192 16.87 14.69 -25.43
C TYR A 192 18.35 14.57 -25.83
N LEU A 193 18.76 13.42 -26.36
CA LEU A 193 20.14 13.14 -26.73
C LEU A 193 20.19 12.29 -28.01
N ASN A 194 21.02 12.68 -28.98
CA ASN A 194 21.27 11.95 -30.22
C ASN A 194 22.77 11.78 -30.46
N LEU A 195 23.18 10.56 -30.86
CA LEU A 195 24.57 10.13 -31.11
C LEU A 195 24.63 9.37 -32.45
N ASP A 196 24.41 10.08 -33.54
CA ASP A 196 24.35 9.61 -34.94
C ASP A 196 23.40 8.41 -35.22
N ASP A 197 22.12 8.72 -35.49
CA ASP A 197 21.19 7.80 -36.18
C ASP A 197 21.01 8.21 -37.66
N ASN A 198 21.71 7.50 -38.54
CA ASN A 198 21.67 7.68 -39.99
C ASN A 198 20.29 7.40 -40.64
N ARG A 199 19.27 6.91 -39.91
CA ARG A 199 18.00 6.44 -40.50
C ARG A 199 16.81 7.39 -40.35
N LEU A 200 16.91 8.52 -39.64
CA LEU A 200 15.74 9.32 -39.27
C LEU A 200 15.80 10.81 -39.67
N ARG A 201 15.69 11.09 -40.98
CA ARG A 201 15.25 12.42 -41.46
C ARG A 201 13.72 12.62 -41.43
N PHE A 202 12.93 11.55 -41.32
CA PHE A 202 11.47 11.61 -41.20
C PHE A 202 10.90 10.48 -40.31
N SER A 203 9.72 10.75 -39.72
CA SER A 203 8.78 9.79 -39.11
C SER A 203 9.21 8.90 -37.92
N SER A 204 10.11 9.36 -37.05
CA SER A 204 10.12 8.90 -35.64
C SER A 204 10.37 10.08 -34.71
N GLY A 205 9.65 10.15 -33.59
CA GLY A 205 9.67 11.29 -32.68
C GLY A 205 10.96 11.35 -31.84
N ARG A 206 11.41 12.57 -31.50
CA ARG A 206 12.47 12.76 -30.49
C ARG A 206 11.98 12.24 -29.13
N VAL A 207 12.43 11.05 -28.72
CA VAL A 207 12.07 10.46 -27.42
C VAL A 207 12.90 11.12 -26.33
N ALA A 208 12.22 11.75 -25.35
CA ALA A 208 12.86 12.24 -24.14
C ALA A 208 13.08 11.12 -23.12
N VAL A 209 14.08 11.28 -22.26
CA VAL A 209 14.12 10.64 -20.95
C VAL A 209 13.71 11.67 -19.90
N THR A 210 12.57 11.42 -19.26
CA THR A 210 11.93 12.31 -18.29
C THR A 210 12.30 11.92 -16.86
N VAL A 211 12.74 12.88 -16.04
CA VAL A 211 13.12 12.67 -14.63
C VAL A 211 12.60 13.78 -13.72
N GLY A 212 12.23 13.43 -12.48
CA GLY A 212 11.68 14.37 -11.50
C GLY A 212 10.25 14.82 -11.82
N SER A 213 9.65 15.62 -10.93
CA SER A 213 8.32 16.23 -11.09
C SER A 213 8.12 17.38 -10.11
N LEU A 214 7.16 18.27 -10.40
CA LEU A 214 6.87 19.49 -9.66
C LEU A 214 8.09 20.41 -9.48
N LEU A 215 9.02 20.40 -10.46
CA LEU A 215 10.30 21.13 -10.43
C LEU A 215 10.15 22.66 -10.64
N ASP A 216 8.92 23.15 -10.58
CA ASP A 216 8.48 24.55 -10.65
C ASP A 216 8.03 25.10 -9.27
N ASP A 217 8.38 24.40 -8.19
CA ASP A 217 7.96 24.69 -6.81
C ASP A 217 8.68 25.87 -6.14
N GLN A 218 9.57 26.58 -6.86
CA GLN A 218 10.46 27.64 -6.37
C GLN A 218 11.51 27.23 -5.32
N HIS A 219 11.97 25.97 -5.31
CA HIS A 219 13.14 25.52 -4.56
C HIS A 219 14.29 25.09 -5.48
N TRP A 220 15.43 24.79 -4.87
CA TRP A 220 16.65 24.39 -5.58
C TRP A 220 16.70 22.88 -5.84
N HIS A 221 16.41 22.49 -7.07
CA HIS A 221 16.57 21.12 -7.56
C HIS A 221 18.00 20.88 -8.04
N SER A 222 18.57 19.72 -7.75
CA SER A 222 19.89 19.29 -8.22
C SER A 222 19.77 18.45 -9.48
N VAL A 223 20.69 18.63 -10.43
CA VAL A 223 20.79 17.82 -11.66
C VAL A 223 22.23 17.39 -11.87
N GLN A 224 22.43 16.10 -12.15
CA GLN A 224 23.70 15.53 -12.56
C GLN A 224 23.46 14.55 -13.71
N MET A 225 24.10 14.79 -14.85
CA MET A 225 24.12 13.91 -16.00
C MET A 225 25.54 13.39 -16.20
N GLU A 226 25.70 12.07 -16.27
CA GLU A 226 26.95 11.42 -16.64
C GLU A 226 26.71 10.49 -17.83
N ARG A 227 27.41 10.73 -18.93
CA ARG A 227 27.41 9.88 -20.12
C ARG A 227 28.75 9.19 -20.26
N PHE A 228 28.75 7.90 -20.59
CA PHE A 228 29.92 7.18 -21.07
C PHE A 228 29.54 6.30 -22.28
N ASN A 229 30.12 6.59 -23.44
CA ASN A 229 29.68 6.05 -24.73
C ASN A 229 28.16 6.26 -24.91
N ARG A 230 27.39 5.16 -25.00
CA ARG A 230 25.92 5.17 -25.10
C ARG A 230 25.18 5.10 -23.75
N GLN A 231 25.88 4.81 -22.65
CA GLN A 231 25.26 4.72 -21.31
C GLN A 231 25.12 6.12 -20.71
N VAL A 232 23.96 6.41 -20.12
CA VAL A 232 23.64 7.69 -19.48
C VAL A 232 23.01 7.43 -18.11
N ASN A 233 23.59 8.07 -17.10
CA ASN A 233 22.98 8.26 -15.78
C ASN A 233 22.46 9.69 -15.71
N LEU A 234 21.16 9.88 -15.45
CA LEU A 234 20.54 11.20 -15.25
C LEU A 234 19.88 11.25 -13.87
N THR A 235 20.52 11.95 -12.94
CA THR A 235 20.05 12.16 -11.57
C THR A 235 19.37 13.52 -11.43
N VAL A 236 18.15 13.52 -10.87
CA VAL A 236 17.45 14.73 -10.41
C VAL A 236 17.10 14.59 -8.94
N ASP A 237 17.59 15.52 -8.12
CA ASP A 237 17.65 15.44 -6.66
C ASP A 237 18.26 14.11 -6.17
N SER A 238 17.43 13.15 -5.76
CA SER A 238 17.81 11.82 -5.30
C SER A 238 17.43 10.67 -6.26
N HIS A 239 16.85 10.99 -7.42
CA HIS A 239 16.30 10.00 -8.35
C HIS A 239 17.17 9.90 -9.60
N THR A 240 17.79 8.75 -9.83
CA THR A 240 18.60 8.48 -11.04
C THR A 240 17.83 7.60 -12.01
N GLN A 241 17.75 8.04 -13.27
CA GLN A 241 17.43 7.16 -14.40
C GLN A 241 18.72 6.67 -15.06
N HIS A 242 18.76 5.37 -15.34
CA HIS A 242 19.84 4.70 -16.05
C HIS A 242 19.32 4.22 -17.40
N PHE A 243 19.92 4.67 -18.50
CA PHE A 243 19.47 4.27 -19.84
C PHE A 243 20.63 4.19 -20.85
N GLN A 244 20.34 3.59 -21.99
CA GLN A 244 21.24 3.53 -23.13
C GLN A 244 20.63 4.25 -24.34
N THR A 245 21.43 5.07 -25.04
CA THR A 245 20.98 5.76 -26.25
C THR A 245 20.72 4.78 -27.39
N LYS A 246 19.69 5.08 -28.19
CA LYS A 246 19.45 4.41 -29.48
C LYS A 246 20.48 4.90 -30.51
N GLY A 247 20.75 4.08 -31.52
CA GLY A 247 21.81 4.33 -32.52
C GLY A 247 23.10 3.55 -32.27
N GLU A 248 23.98 3.55 -33.27
CA GLU A 248 25.28 2.86 -33.23
C GLU A 248 26.42 3.76 -32.76
N GLY A 249 26.30 5.09 -32.87
CA GLY A 249 27.33 6.05 -32.46
C GLY A 249 27.66 5.98 -30.96
N HIS A 250 28.88 6.40 -30.61
CA HIS A 250 29.40 6.40 -29.22
C HIS A 250 29.90 7.79 -28.79
N SER A 251 30.25 8.65 -29.75
CA SER A 251 30.59 10.04 -29.53
C SER A 251 29.36 10.94 -29.59
N LEU A 252 29.38 12.05 -28.84
CA LEU A 252 28.52 13.21 -29.08
C LEU A 252 29.37 14.26 -29.80
N GLU A 253 28.96 14.68 -31.00
CA GLU A 253 29.61 15.76 -31.73
C GLU A 253 28.76 17.05 -31.67
N VAL A 254 29.26 18.06 -30.96
CA VAL A 254 28.61 19.38 -30.84
C VAL A 254 29.43 20.42 -31.59
N ASP A 255 28.77 21.34 -32.29
CA ASP A 255 29.44 22.48 -32.91
C ASP A 255 30.00 23.45 -31.86
N TYR A 256 30.73 24.46 -32.32
CA TYR A 256 31.49 25.50 -31.60
C TYR A 256 30.97 26.06 -30.26
N GLU A 257 29.68 25.96 -29.93
CA GLU A 257 29.11 26.50 -28.68
C GLU A 257 27.96 25.68 -28.06
N LEU A 258 27.92 25.68 -26.73
CA LEU A 258 26.80 25.20 -25.89
C LEU A 258 26.05 26.40 -25.30
N SER A 259 24.72 26.40 -25.35
CA SER A 259 23.90 27.43 -24.73
C SER A 259 23.28 26.96 -23.41
N PHE A 260 23.24 27.85 -22.43
CA PHE A 260 22.65 27.64 -21.10
C PHE A 260 21.62 28.72 -20.79
N GLY A 261 20.48 28.31 -20.22
CA GLY A 261 19.34 29.17 -19.90
C GLY A 261 18.43 29.53 -21.08
N GLY A 262 18.77 29.12 -22.30
CA GLY A 262 17.95 29.37 -23.49
C GLY A 262 18.64 29.02 -24.80
N ILE A 263 17.94 29.20 -25.91
CA ILE A 263 18.47 29.08 -27.26
C ILE A 263 18.45 30.48 -27.91
N PRO A 264 19.60 31.06 -28.28
CA PRO A 264 19.64 32.37 -28.93
C PRO A 264 19.06 32.29 -30.35
N LEU A 265 17.99 33.03 -30.64
CA LEU A 265 17.28 32.95 -31.93
C LEU A 265 18.14 33.42 -33.13
N PRO A 266 18.42 32.56 -34.13
CA PRO A 266 19.09 32.97 -35.35
C PRO A 266 18.14 33.69 -36.32
N GLY A 267 18.02 35.02 -36.17
CA GLY A 267 17.66 35.93 -37.27
C GLY A 267 16.23 35.89 -37.88
N LYS A 268 15.34 34.98 -37.47
CA LYS A 268 13.92 34.99 -37.90
C LYS A 268 12.95 34.68 -36.74
N PRO A 269 11.91 35.51 -36.52
CA PRO A 269 10.82 35.16 -35.59
C PRO A 269 9.88 34.13 -36.24
N GLY A 270 9.50 33.08 -35.49
CA GLY A 270 8.38 32.19 -35.82
C GLY A 270 8.68 30.69 -35.98
N THR A 271 9.94 30.24 -35.93
CA THR A 271 10.29 28.82 -36.16
C THR A 271 10.70 28.01 -34.92
N PHE A 272 11.09 28.66 -33.82
CA PHE A 272 11.43 27.99 -32.56
C PHE A 272 10.25 27.99 -31.58
N LEU A 273 9.81 26.79 -31.18
CA LEU A 273 8.66 26.58 -30.30
C LEU A 273 9.03 26.49 -28.80
N ARG A 274 10.32 26.31 -28.48
CA ARG A 274 10.83 26.11 -27.11
C ARG A 274 10.98 27.45 -26.38
N LYS A 275 10.68 27.47 -25.08
CA LYS A 275 10.86 28.64 -24.21
C LYS A 275 12.25 28.64 -23.58
N ASN A 276 12.83 29.82 -23.40
CA ASN A 276 14.04 29.97 -22.59
C ASN A 276 13.69 29.82 -21.09
N PHE A 277 14.69 29.47 -20.28
CA PHE A 277 14.54 29.31 -18.84
C PHE A 277 14.40 30.66 -18.12
N HIS A 278 13.48 30.72 -17.16
CA HIS A 278 13.22 31.90 -16.33
C HIS A 278 13.27 31.49 -14.85
N GLY A 279 14.37 31.83 -14.20
CA GLY A 279 14.70 31.38 -12.84
C GLY A 279 16.20 31.47 -12.58
N CYS A 280 16.65 30.79 -11.53
CA CYS A 280 18.03 30.81 -11.10
C CYS A 280 18.73 29.47 -11.39
N MET A 281 20.01 29.52 -11.74
CA MET A 281 20.93 28.37 -11.70
C MET A 281 22.07 28.65 -10.73
N GLU A 282 22.55 27.63 -10.03
CA GLU A 282 23.78 27.71 -9.25
C GLU A 282 24.71 26.53 -9.55
N ASN A 283 26.02 26.76 -9.39
CA ASN A 283 27.05 25.74 -9.50
C ASN A 283 26.95 24.91 -10.80
N LEU A 284 26.82 25.62 -11.91
CA LEU A 284 26.77 25.06 -13.27
C LEU A 284 28.17 24.67 -13.75
N TYR A 285 28.41 23.36 -13.88
CA TYR A 285 29.61 22.75 -14.41
C TYR A 285 29.33 21.97 -15.70
N TYR A 286 30.20 22.14 -16.70
CA TYR A 286 30.30 21.27 -17.87
C TYR A 286 31.72 20.71 -17.94
N ASN A 287 31.87 19.38 -17.88
CA ASN A 287 33.16 18.67 -17.90
C ASN A 287 34.20 19.27 -16.91
N GLY A 288 33.74 19.62 -15.70
CA GLY A 288 34.54 20.22 -14.62
C GLY A 288 34.72 21.74 -14.68
N ILE A 289 34.28 22.41 -15.76
CA ILE A 289 34.44 23.86 -15.96
C ILE A 289 33.21 24.59 -15.41
N ASN A 290 33.40 25.51 -14.45
CA ASN A 290 32.33 26.33 -13.88
C ASN A 290 31.93 27.47 -14.83
N VAL A 291 30.80 27.31 -15.52
CA VAL A 291 30.33 28.23 -16.57
C VAL A 291 29.96 29.60 -15.99
N ILE A 292 29.41 29.64 -14.77
CA ILE A 292 28.98 30.87 -14.09
C ILE A 292 30.20 31.68 -13.62
N ASP A 293 31.26 31.04 -13.12
CA ASP A 293 32.51 31.70 -12.77
C ASP A 293 33.19 32.32 -14.01
N LEU A 294 33.26 31.59 -15.13
CA LEU A 294 33.75 32.14 -16.40
C LEU A 294 32.97 33.41 -16.79
N ALA A 295 31.64 33.36 -16.74
CA ALA A 295 30.76 34.48 -17.09
C ALA A 295 30.97 35.68 -16.15
N LYS A 296 31.01 35.43 -14.83
CA LYS A 296 31.22 36.44 -13.79
C LYS A 296 32.59 37.11 -13.90
N ARG A 297 33.61 36.37 -14.36
CA ARG A 297 34.97 36.89 -14.66
C ARG A 297 35.15 37.38 -16.10
N ARG A 298 34.10 37.41 -16.93
CA ARG A 298 34.10 37.86 -18.34
C ARG A 298 35.23 37.24 -19.19
N LYS A 299 35.40 35.92 -19.09
CA LYS A 299 36.41 35.18 -19.85
C LYS A 299 36.08 35.14 -21.36
N PRO A 300 37.07 35.02 -22.27
CA PRO A 300 36.81 35.06 -23.72
C PRO A 300 36.07 33.83 -24.28
N GLN A 301 35.99 32.74 -23.51
CA GLN A 301 35.32 31.48 -23.88
C GLN A 301 33.81 31.47 -23.55
N ILE A 302 33.25 32.60 -23.11
CA ILE A 302 31.85 32.69 -22.65
C ILE A 302 31.24 34.02 -23.10
N HIS A 303 30.04 33.98 -23.65
CA HIS A 303 29.30 35.16 -24.08
C HIS A 303 27.94 35.21 -23.39
N SER A 304 27.63 36.33 -22.73
CA SER A 304 26.30 36.59 -22.16
C SER A 304 25.39 37.22 -23.22
N VAL A 305 24.24 36.60 -23.46
CA VAL A 305 23.12 37.19 -24.20
C VAL A 305 22.11 37.73 -23.19
N GLY A 306 21.53 38.91 -23.45
CA GLY A 306 20.63 39.57 -22.50
C GLY A 306 21.33 39.99 -21.19
N ASN A 307 20.55 40.14 -20.11
CA ASN A 307 21.02 40.65 -18.83
C ASN A 307 21.06 39.55 -17.75
N VAL A 308 22.04 38.64 -17.83
CA VAL A 308 22.29 37.64 -16.77
C VAL A 308 22.83 38.36 -15.53
N THR A 309 22.18 38.18 -14.37
CA THR A 309 22.68 38.74 -13.09
C THR A 309 23.25 37.65 -12.18
N PHE A 310 24.27 37.97 -11.39
CA PHE A 310 25.01 36.97 -10.58
C PHE A 310 24.47 36.82 -9.14
N SER A 311 23.15 36.88 -9.00
CA SER A 311 22.39 36.85 -7.75
C SER A 311 20.95 36.43 -8.02
N CYS A 312 20.44 35.40 -7.36
CA CYS A 312 19.06 34.94 -7.55
C CYS A 312 18.05 35.97 -7.02
N SER A 313 17.15 36.43 -7.89
CA SER A 313 16.05 37.32 -7.54
C SER A 313 14.99 36.60 -6.69
N GLN A 314 14.30 37.33 -5.81
CA GLN A 314 13.31 36.76 -4.88
C GLN A 314 11.89 37.20 -5.25
N PRO A 315 11.14 36.42 -6.07
CA PRO A 315 9.76 36.73 -6.39
C PRO A 315 8.84 36.49 -5.17
N GLN A 316 8.00 37.48 -4.84
CA GLN A 316 7.06 37.43 -3.71
C GLN A 316 5.80 36.61 -4.06
N LEU A 317 5.98 35.35 -4.44
CA LEU A 317 4.90 34.41 -4.75
C LEU A 317 4.43 33.67 -3.48
N VAL A 318 3.60 34.32 -2.67
CA VAL A 318 2.90 33.64 -1.58
C VAL A 318 1.82 32.72 -2.16
N ALA A 319 1.85 31.45 -1.77
CA ALA A 319 0.81 30.47 -2.02
C ALA A 319 0.15 30.03 -0.71
N CYS A 320 -1.06 29.49 -0.81
CA CYS A 320 -1.70 28.75 0.28
C CYS A 320 -2.08 27.33 -0.18
N THR A 321 -2.02 26.37 0.75
CA THR A 321 -2.51 24.99 0.56
C THR A 321 -3.82 24.81 1.31
N PHE A 322 -4.85 24.34 0.60
CA PHE A 322 -6.12 23.87 1.16
C PHE A 322 -5.94 22.40 1.50
N VAL A 323 -6.01 22.03 2.79
CA VAL A 323 -5.58 20.70 3.26
C VAL A 323 -6.72 19.67 3.40
N SER A 324 -7.98 20.10 3.48
CA SER A 324 -9.15 19.26 3.71
C SER A 324 -10.20 19.42 2.63
N SER A 325 -10.55 18.31 1.97
CA SER A 325 -11.66 18.23 1.00
C SER A 325 -13.06 18.26 1.64
N GLY A 326 -13.15 18.31 2.98
CA GLY A 326 -14.43 18.42 3.69
C GLY A 326 -14.72 19.79 4.29
N SER A 327 -13.69 20.63 4.48
CA SER A 327 -13.79 21.82 5.36
C SER A 327 -12.87 22.98 5.05
N SER A 328 -11.85 22.86 4.19
CA SER A 328 -10.98 24.00 3.85
C SER A 328 -11.74 25.08 3.07
N PHE A 329 -11.57 26.35 3.43
CA PHE A 329 -12.08 27.48 2.64
C PHE A 329 -11.30 28.77 2.92
N LEU A 330 -11.34 29.70 1.96
CA LEU A 330 -10.83 31.07 2.10
C LEU A 330 -11.91 32.07 1.66
N SER A 331 -12.46 32.82 2.61
CA SER A 331 -13.43 33.87 2.37
C SER A 331 -12.73 35.23 2.29
N LEU A 332 -12.87 35.94 1.17
CA LEU A 332 -12.28 37.26 0.94
C LEU A 332 -13.36 38.31 0.63
N PRO A 333 -13.39 39.46 1.34
CA PRO A 333 -14.31 40.54 1.02
C PRO A 333 -13.90 41.23 -0.27
N SER A 334 -14.88 41.80 -0.99
CA SER A 334 -14.62 42.69 -2.13
C SER A 334 -15.07 44.11 -1.84
N ALA A 335 -14.30 45.09 -2.30
CA ALA A 335 -14.83 46.43 -2.52
C ALA A 335 -15.83 46.41 -3.68
N ALA A 336 -16.81 47.31 -3.66
CA ALA A 336 -17.74 47.50 -4.77
C ALA A 336 -16.98 47.91 -6.05
N SER A 337 -17.41 47.39 -7.20
CA SER A 337 -16.79 47.71 -8.50
C SER A 337 -17.25 49.08 -8.98
N ALA A 338 -16.31 50.00 -9.21
CA ALA A 338 -16.60 51.34 -9.71
C ALA A 338 -17.17 51.38 -11.15
N THR A 339 -17.25 50.23 -11.84
CA THR A 339 -17.83 50.09 -13.19
C THR A 339 -19.04 49.15 -13.24
N GLY A 340 -19.54 48.72 -12.08
CA GLY A 340 -20.40 47.53 -11.98
C GLY A 340 -19.66 46.24 -12.37
N GLY A 341 -20.33 45.09 -12.24
CA GLY A 341 -19.73 43.78 -12.47
C GLY A 341 -18.62 43.42 -11.48
N PHE A 342 -17.94 42.29 -11.69
CA PHE A 342 -16.75 41.90 -10.96
C PHE A 342 -15.74 41.17 -11.86
N SER A 343 -14.51 41.01 -11.36
CA SER A 343 -13.49 40.16 -11.98
C SER A 343 -12.68 39.42 -10.92
N VAL A 344 -12.36 38.15 -11.17
CA VAL A 344 -11.56 37.30 -10.28
C VAL A 344 -10.48 36.61 -11.11
N ARG A 345 -9.23 36.65 -10.64
CA ARG A 345 -8.13 35.91 -11.27
C ARG A 345 -7.31 35.19 -10.21
N PHE A 346 -6.93 33.94 -10.44
CA PHE A 346 -6.07 33.17 -9.54
C PHE A 346 -5.30 32.10 -10.32
N GLN A 347 -4.25 31.55 -9.71
CA GLN A 347 -3.64 30.29 -10.14
C GLN A 347 -3.94 29.19 -9.12
N PHE A 348 -4.20 27.97 -9.59
CA PHE A 348 -4.37 26.79 -8.73
C PHE A 348 -3.58 25.59 -9.26
N ARG A 349 -3.30 24.61 -8.39
CA ARG A 349 -2.83 23.27 -8.79
C ARG A 349 -3.32 22.18 -7.84
N THR A 350 -3.67 21.01 -8.38
CA THR A 350 -4.09 19.81 -7.63
C THR A 350 -3.88 18.53 -8.45
N TRP A 351 -4.07 17.38 -7.80
CA TRP A 351 -4.28 16.08 -8.43
C TRP A 351 -5.75 15.62 -8.38
N ASN A 352 -6.59 16.21 -7.53
CA ASN A 352 -7.97 15.76 -7.35
C ASN A 352 -8.81 16.06 -8.62
N PRO A 353 -9.58 15.09 -9.14
CA PRO A 353 -10.38 15.27 -10.36
C PRO A 353 -11.64 16.13 -10.16
N ASP A 354 -12.04 16.38 -8.91
CA ASP A 354 -13.25 17.12 -8.52
C ASP A 354 -12.95 18.03 -7.30
N GLY A 355 -13.62 19.19 -7.22
CA GLY A 355 -13.52 20.11 -6.07
C GLY A 355 -13.97 21.55 -6.36
N LEU A 356 -14.65 22.20 -5.40
CA LEU A 356 -15.14 23.58 -5.52
C LEU A 356 -13.99 24.61 -5.45
N LEU A 357 -13.74 25.36 -6.53
CA LEU A 357 -12.69 26.39 -6.61
C LEU A 357 -13.16 27.77 -6.17
N LEU A 358 -14.38 28.17 -6.55
CA LEU A 358 -14.95 29.48 -6.23
C LEU A 358 -16.47 29.38 -6.04
N SER A 359 -17.00 30.09 -5.04
CA SER A 359 -18.44 30.34 -4.89
C SER A 359 -18.67 31.81 -4.54
N VAL A 360 -19.62 32.45 -5.23
CA VAL A 360 -20.02 33.84 -4.98
C VAL A 360 -21.54 34.01 -5.15
N GLN A 361 -22.14 34.74 -4.22
CA GLN A 361 -23.57 35.10 -4.24
C GLN A 361 -23.75 36.39 -5.06
N LEU A 362 -24.86 36.51 -5.78
CA LEU A 362 -25.05 37.56 -6.77
C LEU A 362 -26.32 38.38 -6.50
N ASN A 363 -26.28 39.65 -6.93
CA ASN A 363 -27.45 40.50 -7.07
C ASN A 363 -27.85 40.62 -8.56
N PRO A 364 -29.16 40.62 -8.89
CA PRO A 364 -30.29 40.43 -7.99
C PRO A 364 -30.45 38.96 -7.54
N GLU A 365 -31.01 38.77 -6.34
CA GLU A 365 -31.17 37.45 -5.74
C GLU A 365 -32.39 36.66 -6.26
N PRO A 366 -32.42 35.32 -6.06
CA PRO A 366 -31.37 34.46 -5.51
C PRO A 366 -30.47 33.82 -6.58
N GLN A 367 -29.56 34.61 -7.19
CA GLN A 367 -28.55 34.10 -8.12
C GLN A 367 -27.24 33.73 -7.41
N ARG A 368 -26.55 32.70 -7.91
CA ARG A 368 -25.22 32.26 -7.42
C ARG A 368 -24.35 31.77 -8.57
N LEU A 369 -23.07 32.12 -8.55
CA LEU A 369 -22.06 31.59 -9.46
C LEU A 369 -21.10 30.66 -8.69
N GLU A 370 -20.91 29.44 -9.22
CA GLU A 370 -19.97 28.45 -8.69
C GLU A 370 -19.02 27.98 -9.80
N LEU A 371 -17.72 27.91 -9.49
CA LEU A 371 -16.70 27.32 -10.35
C LEU A 371 -16.12 26.10 -9.62
N GLN A 372 -16.21 24.93 -10.24
CA GLN A 372 -15.71 23.67 -9.71
C GLN A 372 -14.84 22.95 -10.73
N ILE A 373 -13.88 22.18 -10.24
CA ILE A 373 -13.34 21.05 -11.01
C ILE A 373 -14.39 19.94 -10.93
N SER A 374 -14.70 19.30 -12.06
CA SER A 374 -15.25 17.95 -12.06
C SER A 374 -14.73 17.15 -13.26
N ASN A 375 -14.52 15.85 -13.07
CA ASN A 375 -13.99 14.95 -14.10
C ASN A 375 -12.77 15.54 -14.85
N SER A 376 -11.84 16.16 -14.10
CA SER A 376 -10.62 16.77 -14.64
C SER A 376 -10.82 17.98 -15.58
N ARG A 377 -11.98 18.66 -15.53
CA ARG A 377 -12.30 19.90 -16.25
C ARG A 377 -12.88 20.96 -15.31
N LEU A 378 -12.84 22.24 -15.71
CA LEU A 378 -13.57 23.28 -15.00
C LEU A 378 -14.99 23.40 -15.53
N TYR A 379 -15.94 23.51 -14.61
CA TYR A 379 -17.34 23.82 -14.86
C TYR A 379 -17.70 25.09 -14.09
N LEU A 380 -18.22 26.08 -14.82
CA LEU A 380 -18.80 27.30 -14.27
C LEU A 380 -20.31 27.19 -14.38
N THR A 381 -20.99 27.21 -13.24
CA THR A 381 -22.45 27.07 -13.14
C THR A 381 -23.06 28.31 -12.50
N LEU A 382 -23.93 28.99 -13.24
CA LEU A 382 -24.79 30.06 -12.76
C LEU A 382 -26.16 29.45 -12.41
N HIS A 383 -26.52 29.49 -11.13
CA HIS A 383 -27.80 29.03 -10.60
C HIS A 383 -28.79 30.19 -10.56
N ASN A 384 -29.92 30.06 -11.25
CA ASN A 384 -30.97 31.08 -11.33
C ASN A 384 -32.21 30.73 -10.51
N SER A 385 -32.98 31.76 -10.16
CA SER A 385 -34.12 31.78 -9.23
C SER A 385 -35.24 30.77 -9.50
N GLY A 386 -35.31 30.18 -10.70
CA GLY A 386 -36.33 29.23 -11.14
C GLY A 386 -35.85 27.77 -11.30
N ARG A 387 -34.74 27.37 -10.66
CA ARG A 387 -34.02 26.09 -10.89
C ARG A 387 -33.42 25.92 -12.30
N GLN A 388 -33.50 26.93 -13.16
CA GLN A 388 -32.67 26.96 -14.37
C GLN A 388 -31.21 27.13 -13.95
N LYS A 389 -30.31 26.37 -14.59
CA LYS A 389 -28.87 26.58 -14.48
C LYS A 389 -28.30 26.88 -15.87
N SER A 390 -27.43 27.89 -15.96
CA SER A 390 -26.58 28.12 -17.13
C SER A 390 -25.20 27.59 -16.79
N GLU A 391 -24.60 26.81 -17.69
CA GLU A 391 -23.37 26.07 -17.39
C GLU A 391 -22.44 26.06 -18.60
N VAL A 392 -21.17 26.31 -18.37
CA VAL A 392 -20.13 26.23 -19.40
C VAL A 392 -18.87 25.58 -18.83
N SER A 393 -18.12 24.86 -19.67
CA SER A 393 -16.92 24.14 -19.27
C SER A 393 -15.68 24.61 -20.02
N ALA A 394 -14.54 24.69 -19.34
CA ALA A 394 -13.26 25.06 -19.92
C ALA A 394 -12.10 24.19 -19.40
N GLY A 395 -10.99 24.18 -20.15
CA GLY A 395 -9.81 23.38 -19.83
C GLY A 395 -9.99 21.87 -20.03
N HIS A 396 -8.89 21.14 -19.85
CA HIS A 396 -8.82 19.69 -19.97
C HIS A 396 -7.60 19.16 -19.21
N ARG A 397 -7.82 18.19 -18.29
CA ARG A 397 -6.81 17.65 -17.36
C ARG A 397 -6.21 18.70 -16.43
N VAL A 398 -7.06 19.55 -15.86
CA VAL A 398 -6.66 20.65 -14.95
C VAL A 398 -6.24 20.19 -13.53
N ASN A 399 -5.96 18.90 -13.39
CA ASN A 399 -5.55 18.19 -12.19
C ASN A 399 -4.26 17.38 -12.45
N ASP A 400 -3.40 17.86 -13.36
CA ASP A 400 -2.14 17.22 -13.74
C ASP A 400 -0.93 17.68 -12.90
N GLY A 401 -1.20 18.33 -11.76
CA GLY A 401 -0.18 18.89 -10.86
C GLY A 401 0.41 20.23 -11.30
N LEU A 402 0.07 20.77 -12.48
CA LEU A 402 0.58 22.05 -12.97
C LEU A 402 -0.23 23.25 -12.48
N TRP A 403 0.38 24.44 -12.51
CA TRP A 403 -0.27 25.71 -12.18
C TRP A 403 -1.14 26.21 -13.33
N HIS A 404 -2.44 25.99 -13.23
CA HIS A 404 -3.43 26.57 -14.15
C HIS A 404 -3.83 27.98 -13.71
N SER A 405 -3.92 28.91 -14.67
CA SER A 405 -4.39 30.29 -14.49
C SER A 405 -5.86 30.39 -14.85
N VAL A 406 -6.70 30.79 -13.90
CA VAL A 406 -8.14 31.04 -14.11
C VAL A 406 -8.40 32.54 -14.12
N SER A 407 -9.19 33.00 -15.08
CA SER A 407 -9.75 34.36 -15.10
C SER A 407 -11.26 34.29 -15.31
N LEU A 408 -11.99 35.01 -14.46
CA LEU A 408 -13.42 35.30 -14.56
C LEU A 408 -13.61 36.82 -14.66
N ASP A 409 -14.38 37.29 -15.63
CA ASP A 409 -14.70 38.72 -15.76
C ASP A 409 -16.14 38.89 -16.29
N THR A 410 -16.94 39.71 -15.61
CA THR A 410 -18.35 39.98 -15.95
C THR A 410 -18.49 41.35 -16.62
N ARG A 411 -18.45 41.38 -17.95
CA ARG A 411 -18.62 42.60 -18.78
C ARG A 411 -19.58 42.32 -19.92
N ASN A 412 -20.12 43.37 -20.51
CA ASN A 412 -20.89 43.30 -21.76
C ASN A 412 -22.09 42.32 -21.71
N LEU A 413 -22.72 42.17 -20.53
CA LEU A 413 -23.77 41.17 -20.27
C LEU A 413 -23.31 39.71 -20.46
N GLN A 414 -22.04 39.41 -20.21
CA GLN A 414 -21.48 38.06 -20.25
C GLN A 414 -20.66 37.75 -18.99
N ILE A 415 -20.68 36.50 -18.54
CA ILE A 415 -19.66 35.95 -17.63
C ILE A 415 -18.65 35.18 -18.47
N THR A 416 -17.43 35.69 -18.57
CA THR A 416 -16.35 35.03 -19.33
C THR A 416 -15.46 34.20 -18.41
N LEU A 417 -15.14 32.97 -18.81
CA LEU A 417 -14.17 32.07 -18.18
C LEU A 417 -13.01 31.82 -19.16
N THR A 418 -11.80 32.19 -18.75
CA THR A 418 -10.56 31.87 -19.47
C THR A 418 -9.69 30.98 -18.59
N VAL A 419 -9.11 29.94 -19.19
CA VAL A 419 -8.17 29.00 -18.54
C VAL A 419 -6.85 29.03 -19.31
N ASP A 420 -5.76 29.28 -18.61
CA ASP A 420 -4.42 29.45 -19.16
C ASP A 420 -4.37 30.45 -20.33
N ASN A 421 -4.11 29.98 -21.54
CA ASN A 421 -4.16 30.76 -22.79
C ASN A 421 -5.18 30.18 -23.79
N GLU A 422 -6.10 29.33 -23.33
CA GLU A 422 -7.15 28.75 -24.16
C GLU A 422 -8.25 29.78 -24.51
N PRO A 423 -9.04 29.57 -25.57
CA PRO A 423 -10.18 30.42 -25.90
C PRO A 423 -11.17 30.55 -24.75
N SER A 424 -11.69 31.76 -24.53
CA SER A 424 -12.64 32.04 -23.45
C SER A 424 -14.02 31.42 -23.70
N SER A 425 -14.52 30.68 -22.72
CA SER A 425 -15.93 30.26 -22.63
C SER A 425 -16.79 31.37 -22.04
N ALA A 426 -18.07 31.48 -22.44
CA ALA A 426 -18.97 32.53 -21.95
C ALA A 426 -20.36 32.00 -21.56
N ILE A 427 -20.99 32.68 -20.60
CA ILE A 427 -22.41 32.57 -20.28
C ILE A 427 -23.04 33.95 -20.55
N GLU A 428 -24.03 34.01 -21.44
CA GLU A 428 -24.83 35.21 -21.71
C GLU A 428 -25.75 35.56 -20.52
N LEU A 429 -25.95 36.85 -20.27
CA LEU A 429 -26.79 37.40 -19.21
C LEU A 429 -27.90 38.29 -19.78
N TRP A 430 -29.02 38.39 -19.07
CA TRP A 430 -30.12 39.30 -19.42
C TRP A 430 -30.04 40.65 -18.71
N GLU A 431 -29.21 40.76 -17.66
CA GLU A 431 -29.04 41.95 -16.83
C GLU A 431 -27.59 42.04 -16.30
N GLN A 432 -27.21 43.19 -15.75
CA GLN A 432 -25.87 43.39 -15.19
C GLN A 432 -25.82 42.87 -13.74
N LEU A 433 -24.98 41.86 -13.51
CA LEU A 433 -24.81 41.23 -12.19
C LEU A 433 -23.76 41.94 -11.32
N GLU A 434 -23.97 41.92 -10.01
CA GLU A 434 -22.99 42.37 -9.02
C GLU A 434 -22.74 41.32 -7.93
N SER A 435 -21.52 41.27 -7.39
CA SER A 435 -21.14 40.35 -6.32
C SER A 435 -21.69 40.79 -4.96
N LYS A 436 -22.47 39.93 -4.29
CA LYS A 436 -23.02 40.14 -2.96
C LYS A 436 -22.13 39.48 -1.90
N GLY A 437 -21.57 40.28 -0.98
CA GLY A 437 -20.83 39.77 0.18
C GLY A 437 -19.36 39.44 -0.08
N SER A 438 -18.95 38.20 0.20
CA SER A 438 -17.55 37.74 0.10
C SER A 438 -17.39 36.62 -0.93
N PHE A 439 -16.24 36.59 -1.58
CA PHE A 439 -15.85 35.51 -2.49
C PHE A 439 -15.25 34.36 -1.69
N TYR A 440 -15.80 33.16 -1.83
CA TYR A 440 -15.30 31.95 -1.17
C TYR A 440 -14.45 31.14 -2.15
N PHE A 441 -13.15 31.03 -1.87
CA PHE A 441 -12.21 30.21 -2.62
C PHE A 441 -12.04 28.85 -1.96
N GLY A 442 -11.89 27.81 -2.78
CA GLY A 442 -11.55 26.45 -2.42
C GLY A 442 -12.58 25.69 -1.57
N GLY A 443 -13.71 26.28 -1.25
CA GLY A 443 -14.71 25.74 -0.33
C GLY A 443 -15.72 26.81 0.06
N CYS A 444 -16.40 26.63 1.19
CA CYS A 444 -17.55 27.44 1.57
C CYS A 444 -17.94 27.24 3.05
N SER A 445 -18.64 28.21 3.63
CA SER A 445 -19.26 28.04 4.95
C SER A 445 -20.45 27.08 4.90
N ALA A 446 -20.60 26.25 5.93
CA ALA A 446 -21.62 25.19 6.01
C ALA A 446 -23.08 25.70 5.95
N MET A 447 -23.34 26.98 6.22
CA MET A 447 -24.67 27.59 6.04
C MET A 447 -25.03 27.87 4.57
N ASN A 448 -24.03 28.04 3.70
CA ASN A 448 -24.22 28.53 2.35
C ASN A 448 -24.03 27.45 1.27
N CYS A 449 -23.62 26.23 1.61
CA CYS A 449 -23.15 25.24 0.63
C CYS A 449 -24.04 24.00 0.49
N GLN A 450 -24.14 23.49 -0.74
CA GLN A 450 -24.83 22.24 -1.05
C GLN A 450 -23.92 21.07 -0.68
N ARG A 451 -24.36 20.18 0.22
CA ARG A 451 -23.53 19.14 0.88
C ARG A 451 -23.04 17.98 -0.03
N GLN A 452 -22.92 18.20 -1.33
CA GLN A 452 -22.59 17.17 -2.33
C GLN A 452 -21.28 17.44 -3.08
N THR A 453 -20.80 18.68 -3.11
CA THR A 453 -19.51 19.02 -3.73
C THR A 453 -18.39 19.01 -2.67
N PRO A 454 -17.25 18.34 -2.92
CA PRO A 454 -16.11 18.40 -2.01
C PRO A 454 -15.44 19.78 -2.09
N ALA A 455 -14.86 20.22 -0.96
CA ALA A 455 -13.94 21.35 -0.96
C ALA A 455 -12.69 21.01 -1.80
N PHE A 456 -12.11 22.03 -2.43
CA PHE A 456 -10.85 21.88 -3.14
C PHE A 456 -9.71 21.57 -2.18
N GLN A 457 -8.93 20.56 -2.54
CA GLN A 457 -7.70 20.19 -1.85
C GLN A 457 -6.56 20.38 -2.85
N GLY A 458 -5.57 21.21 -2.52
CA GLY A 458 -4.63 21.73 -3.53
C GLY A 458 -4.01 23.05 -3.12
N CYS A 459 -3.25 23.67 -4.03
CA CYS A 459 -2.64 24.98 -3.80
C CYS A 459 -3.33 26.08 -4.61
N MET A 460 -3.38 27.31 -4.07
CA MET A 460 -3.69 28.53 -4.84
C MET A 460 -2.62 29.60 -4.63
N ARG A 461 -2.41 30.46 -5.64
CA ARG A 461 -1.54 31.66 -5.58
C ARG A 461 -2.05 32.76 -6.51
N LEU A 462 -1.50 33.96 -6.39
CA LEU A 462 -1.83 35.11 -7.26
C LEU A 462 -3.33 35.44 -7.33
N LEU A 463 -4.01 35.49 -6.18
CA LEU A 463 -5.43 35.85 -6.10
C LEU A 463 -5.62 37.36 -6.34
N PHE A 464 -6.49 37.72 -7.28
CA PHE A 464 -6.97 39.08 -7.54
C PHE A 464 -8.49 39.11 -7.53
N ILE A 465 -9.08 40.14 -6.93
CA ILE A 465 -10.52 40.47 -7.08
C ILE A 465 -10.61 41.94 -7.51
N ASN A 466 -11.41 42.24 -8.53
CA ASN A 466 -11.58 43.58 -9.11
C ASN A 466 -10.22 44.25 -9.44
N ARG A 467 -9.32 43.44 -10.01
CA ARG A 467 -7.91 43.74 -10.35
C ARG A 467 -6.99 44.09 -9.17
N GLN A 468 -7.46 44.05 -7.92
CA GLN A 468 -6.64 44.25 -6.72
C GLN A 468 -6.03 42.92 -6.24
N PRO A 469 -4.70 42.86 -6.00
CA PRO A 469 -4.05 41.66 -5.46
C PRO A 469 -4.38 41.44 -3.99
N MET A 470 -4.75 40.21 -3.62
CA MET A 470 -5.15 39.87 -2.24
C MET A 470 -3.95 39.44 -1.41
N ASN A 471 -3.63 40.22 -0.36
CA ASN A 471 -2.47 39.98 0.49
C ASN A 471 -2.72 38.86 1.51
N LEU A 472 -2.32 37.63 1.16
CA LEU A 472 -2.44 36.45 2.02
C LEU A 472 -1.74 36.59 3.39
N ASN A 473 -0.78 37.51 3.55
CA ASN A 473 -0.20 37.81 4.87
C ASN A 473 -1.21 38.46 5.82
N HIS A 474 -2.08 39.34 5.31
CA HIS A 474 -3.13 39.97 6.12
C HIS A 474 -4.22 38.95 6.47
N VAL A 475 -4.47 37.96 5.60
CA VAL A 475 -5.36 36.83 5.89
C VAL A 475 -4.82 36.00 7.06
N GLN A 476 -3.55 35.58 7.01
CA GLN A 476 -2.91 34.83 8.09
C GLN A 476 -2.84 35.62 9.41
N GLN A 477 -2.85 36.95 9.35
CA GLN A 477 -2.86 37.84 10.52
C GLN A 477 -4.28 38.15 11.05
N GLY A 478 -5.34 37.61 10.45
CA GLY A 478 -6.73 37.91 10.81
C GLY A 478 -7.19 39.33 10.45
N LEU A 479 -6.43 40.04 9.61
CA LEU A 479 -6.68 41.43 9.18
C LEU A 479 -7.48 41.51 7.86
N LEU A 480 -7.64 40.41 7.14
CA LEU A 480 -8.35 40.36 5.85
C LEU A 480 -9.10 39.03 5.67
N GLY A 481 -10.42 39.10 5.61
CA GLY A 481 -11.27 37.93 5.35
C GLY A 481 -11.29 36.92 6.49
N ASN A 482 -11.57 35.65 6.17
CA ASN A 482 -11.58 34.53 7.11
C ASN A 482 -11.22 33.23 6.39
N TYR A 483 -10.66 32.25 7.10
CA TYR A 483 -10.29 30.95 6.53
C TYR A 483 -10.52 29.80 7.49
N ASN A 484 -10.60 28.59 6.97
CA ASN A 484 -10.50 27.36 7.76
C ASN A 484 -9.53 26.39 7.06
N GLU A 485 -8.67 25.73 7.83
CA GLU A 485 -7.75 24.68 7.37
C GLU A 485 -6.96 25.06 6.10
N LEU A 486 -6.21 26.16 6.16
CA LEU A 486 -5.24 26.59 5.14
C LEU A 486 -3.82 26.66 5.73
N GLN A 487 -2.83 26.21 4.96
CA GLN A 487 -1.41 26.44 5.26
C GLN A 487 -0.86 27.55 4.35
N PHE A 488 -0.24 28.58 4.92
CA PHE A 488 0.31 29.72 4.19
C PHE A 488 1.81 29.57 3.87
N ASP A 489 2.30 30.34 2.90
CA ASP A 489 3.69 30.34 2.43
C ASP A 489 4.22 28.92 2.06
N THR A 490 3.31 28.02 1.69
CA THR A 490 3.58 26.60 1.39
C THR A 490 2.67 26.10 0.27
N CYS A 491 3.19 25.19 -0.56
CA CYS A 491 2.40 24.40 -1.50
C CYS A 491 2.80 22.92 -1.39
N ASN A 492 2.15 22.20 -0.46
CA ASN A 492 2.62 20.89 -0.01
C ASN A 492 2.27 19.69 -0.93
N ILE A 493 1.83 19.97 -2.16
CA ILE A 493 1.53 18.97 -3.20
C ILE A 493 2.73 18.01 -3.40
N ARG A 494 2.43 16.72 -3.61
CA ARG A 494 3.41 15.64 -3.81
C ARG A 494 2.99 14.86 -5.05
N ASP A 495 3.94 14.57 -5.93
CA ASP A 495 3.76 13.50 -6.91
C ASP A 495 3.97 12.15 -6.19
N ARG A 496 2.97 11.28 -6.28
CA ARG A 496 2.91 9.94 -5.68
C ARG A 496 3.14 8.84 -6.73
N CYS A 497 3.09 9.20 -8.01
CA CYS A 497 3.47 8.33 -9.13
C CYS A 497 4.96 8.44 -9.48
N LEU A 498 5.76 9.20 -8.72
CA LEU A 498 7.20 9.33 -8.89
C LEU A 498 7.94 9.22 -7.52
N PRO A 499 8.83 8.22 -7.33
CA PRO A 499 9.11 7.10 -8.24
C PRO A 499 7.83 6.28 -8.50
N ASN A 500 7.74 5.66 -9.69
CA ASN A 500 6.55 4.89 -10.04
C ASN A 500 6.52 3.59 -9.23
N LEU A 501 5.56 3.49 -8.31
CA LEU A 501 5.32 2.31 -7.48
C LEU A 501 4.43 1.26 -8.16
N CYS A 502 4.04 1.49 -9.42
CA CYS A 502 3.35 0.52 -10.25
C CYS A 502 4.37 -0.26 -11.08
N GLU A 503 4.64 -1.49 -10.65
CA GLU A 503 5.63 -2.40 -11.24
C GLU A 503 5.10 -3.02 -12.55
N HIS A 504 5.98 -3.74 -13.27
CA HIS A 504 5.65 -4.53 -14.48
C HIS A 504 4.87 -3.76 -15.57
N GLY A 505 5.14 -2.45 -15.70
CA GLY A 505 4.46 -1.57 -16.66
C GLY A 505 3.08 -1.08 -16.23
N GLY A 506 2.65 -1.36 -15.00
CA GLY A 506 1.38 -0.90 -14.43
C GLY A 506 1.22 0.62 -14.47
N ARG A 507 0.01 1.08 -14.78
CA ARG A 507 -0.26 2.50 -15.02
C ARG A 507 -0.70 3.20 -13.73
N CYS A 508 0.16 4.08 -13.21
CA CYS A 508 -0.17 4.90 -12.05
C CYS A 508 -1.21 6.00 -12.36
N SER A 509 -2.10 6.23 -11.41
CA SER A 509 -2.94 7.43 -11.30
C SER A 509 -3.00 7.89 -9.84
N GLN A 510 -3.38 9.15 -9.57
CA GLN A 510 -3.27 9.69 -8.22
C GLN A 510 -4.30 10.78 -7.88
N THR A 511 -4.47 10.97 -6.57
CA THR A 511 -5.16 12.08 -5.93
C THR A 511 -4.20 12.76 -4.93
N TRP A 512 -4.66 13.80 -4.23
CA TRP A 512 -3.90 14.44 -3.17
C TRP A 512 -3.46 13.48 -2.06
N SER A 513 -4.31 12.49 -1.72
CA SER A 513 -4.10 11.58 -0.58
C SER A 513 -3.47 10.24 -0.96
N THR A 514 -3.78 9.67 -2.13
CA THR A 514 -3.34 8.32 -2.52
C THR A 514 -2.91 8.24 -3.98
N PHE A 515 -2.22 7.17 -4.36
CA PHE A 515 -2.11 6.69 -5.73
C PHE A 515 -2.91 5.39 -5.90
N THR A 516 -3.09 4.96 -7.15
CA THR A 516 -3.62 3.66 -7.54
C THR A 516 -2.88 3.17 -8.80
N CYS A 517 -2.68 1.86 -8.91
CA CYS A 517 -2.12 1.22 -10.09
C CYS A 517 -3.20 0.49 -10.88
N ASP A 518 -3.28 0.74 -12.18
CA ASP A 518 -4.01 -0.09 -13.12
C ASP A 518 -3.05 -1.17 -13.68
N CYS A 519 -3.26 -2.41 -13.26
CA CYS A 519 -2.48 -3.58 -13.66
C CYS A 519 -3.10 -4.31 -14.87
N SER A 520 -4.18 -3.79 -15.46
CA SER A 520 -4.91 -4.45 -16.54
C SER A 520 -4.01 -4.73 -17.75
N GLY A 521 -3.87 -6.00 -18.11
CA GLY A 521 -3.03 -6.43 -19.24
C GLY A 521 -1.53 -6.51 -18.97
N THR A 522 -1.07 -6.31 -17.72
CA THR A 522 0.36 -6.47 -17.35
C THR A 522 0.77 -7.94 -17.16
N GLY A 523 -0.16 -8.80 -16.73
CA GLY A 523 0.15 -10.13 -16.17
C GLY A 523 0.26 -10.15 -14.64
N TYR A 524 0.05 -9.01 -13.97
CA TYR A 524 0.25 -8.83 -12.54
C TYR A 524 -0.96 -8.22 -11.83
N SER A 525 -0.91 -8.21 -10.50
CA SER A 525 -2.01 -7.90 -9.59
C SER A 525 -1.52 -7.34 -8.25
N GLY A 526 -2.45 -7.03 -7.35
CA GLY A 526 -2.17 -6.32 -6.10
C GLY A 526 -2.11 -4.81 -6.27
N ALA A 527 -1.92 -4.07 -5.16
CA ALA A 527 -2.01 -2.60 -5.14
C ALA A 527 -0.93 -1.89 -5.98
N THR A 528 0.20 -2.55 -6.22
CA THR A 528 1.40 -2.05 -6.91
C THR A 528 1.71 -2.81 -8.20
N CYS A 529 0.86 -3.73 -8.63
CA CYS A 529 1.13 -4.69 -9.72
C CYS A 529 2.36 -5.59 -9.45
N HIS A 530 2.67 -5.87 -8.18
CA HIS A 530 3.81 -6.71 -7.77
C HIS A 530 3.55 -8.21 -7.97
N ASN A 531 2.32 -8.67 -7.74
CA ASN A 531 2.03 -10.11 -7.66
C ASN A 531 1.65 -10.67 -9.03
N SER A 532 2.43 -11.60 -9.59
CA SER A 532 2.05 -12.28 -10.84
C SER A 532 0.69 -12.99 -10.71
N ILE A 533 -0.05 -13.09 -11.82
CA ILE A 533 -1.28 -13.90 -11.91
C ILE A 533 -1.01 -15.31 -12.46
N TYR A 534 0.26 -15.61 -12.73
CA TYR A 534 0.73 -16.88 -13.29
C TYR A 534 1.57 -17.65 -12.27
N GLU A 535 1.53 -18.98 -12.33
CA GLU A 535 2.37 -19.82 -11.48
C GLU A 535 3.82 -19.82 -12.00
N SER A 536 4.80 -20.02 -11.11
CA SER A 536 6.22 -19.93 -11.48
C SER A 536 6.73 -21.12 -12.30
N SER A 537 6.02 -22.25 -12.31
CA SER A 537 6.41 -23.46 -13.03
C SER A 537 5.22 -24.28 -13.51
N CYS A 538 5.47 -25.19 -14.45
CA CYS A 538 4.49 -26.21 -14.84
C CYS A 538 4.20 -27.21 -13.69
N GLU A 539 5.14 -27.43 -12.77
CA GLU A 539 4.94 -28.31 -11.61
C GLU A 539 3.96 -27.65 -10.61
N ALA A 540 4.08 -26.35 -10.36
CA ALA A 540 3.11 -25.57 -9.59
C ALA A 540 1.69 -25.66 -10.20
N TYR A 541 1.55 -25.55 -11.53
CA TYR A 541 0.27 -25.77 -12.20
C TYR A 541 -0.31 -27.19 -11.98
N LYS A 542 0.52 -28.24 -11.97
CA LYS A 542 0.07 -29.62 -11.64
C LYS A 542 -0.35 -29.74 -10.17
N LEU A 543 0.36 -29.11 -9.24
CA LEU A 543 0.05 -29.14 -7.81
C LEU A 543 -1.31 -28.51 -7.47
N ILE A 544 -1.76 -27.50 -8.24
CA ILE A 544 -3.12 -26.94 -8.12
C ILE A 544 -4.19 -27.72 -8.91
N GLY A 545 -3.84 -28.85 -9.53
CA GLY A 545 -4.77 -29.76 -10.20
C GLY A 545 -4.98 -29.52 -11.70
N SER A 546 -4.07 -28.81 -12.37
CA SER A 546 -4.13 -28.62 -13.84
C SER A 546 -3.76 -29.89 -14.62
N SER A 547 -4.04 -29.89 -15.92
CA SER A 547 -3.66 -30.94 -16.87
C SER A 547 -2.80 -30.37 -18.02
N SER A 548 -2.20 -31.24 -18.84
CA SER A 548 -1.29 -30.83 -19.92
C SER A 548 -1.91 -29.81 -20.89
N GLY A 549 -1.16 -28.77 -21.24
CA GLY A 549 -1.64 -27.68 -22.07
C GLY A 549 -0.63 -26.55 -22.23
N PHE A 550 -1.03 -25.47 -22.89
CA PHE A 550 -0.25 -24.22 -22.93
C PHE A 550 -0.61 -23.34 -21.73
N PHE A 551 0.41 -22.91 -20.99
CA PHE A 551 0.29 -22.01 -19.85
C PHE A 551 1.28 -20.86 -20.02
N SER A 552 0.95 -19.70 -19.46
CA SER A 552 1.98 -18.71 -19.14
C SER A 552 2.55 -19.05 -17.77
N ILE A 553 3.87 -19.07 -17.64
CA ILE A 553 4.58 -19.18 -16.35
C ILE A 553 5.39 -17.91 -16.08
N ASP A 554 5.68 -17.67 -14.80
CA ASP A 554 6.44 -16.51 -14.34
C ASP A 554 7.66 -16.95 -13.48
N PRO A 555 8.82 -17.26 -14.10
CA PRO A 555 9.90 -18.01 -13.45
C PRO A 555 10.53 -17.32 -12.23
N ASP A 556 10.60 -15.99 -12.24
CA ASP A 556 11.05 -15.14 -11.13
C ASP A 556 9.89 -14.45 -10.37
N GLY A 557 8.67 -14.47 -10.91
CA GLY A 557 7.45 -14.02 -10.24
C GLY A 557 7.42 -12.50 -10.13
N SER A 558 7.67 -11.97 -8.93
CA SER A 558 7.78 -10.52 -8.71
C SER A 558 9.18 -9.98 -9.05
N GLY A 559 9.82 -10.55 -10.06
CA GLY A 559 11.16 -10.20 -10.53
C GLY A 559 11.13 -9.28 -11.76
N PRO A 560 12.30 -8.93 -12.32
CA PRO A 560 12.37 -7.98 -13.44
C PRO A 560 11.93 -8.55 -14.79
N LEU A 561 11.70 -9.86 -14.93
CA LEU A 561 11.26 -10.47 -16.19
C LEU A 561 9.73 -10.54 -16.24
N GLY A 562 9.16 -10.48 -17.45
CA GLY A 562 7.74 -10.72 -17.65
C GLY A 562 7.42 -12.23 -17.76
N PRO A 563 6.13 -12.62 -17.66
CA PRO A 563 5.71 -13.99 -17.85
C PRO A 563 5.93 -14.46 -19.30
N THR A 564 6.04 -15.78 -19.50
CA THR A 564 6.32 -16.39 -20.81
C THR A 564 5.48 -17.63 -21.06
N GLN A 565 5.10 -17.87 -22.33
CA GLN A 565 4.23 -18.99 -22.69
C GLN A 565 5.03 -20.27 -22.99
N VAL A 566 4.65 -21.35 -22.31
CA VAL A 566 5.26 -22.68 -22.40
C VAL A 566 4.19 -23.74 -22.64
N TYR A 567 4.60 -24.92 -23.13
CA TYR A 567 3.75 -26.11 -23.09
C TYR A 567 4.11 -26.94 -21.86
N CYS A 568 3.17 -27.09 -20.94
CA CYS A 568 3.33 -27.97 -19.78
C CYS A 568 2.81 -29.36 -20.12
N ASN A 569 3.69 -30.37 -20.12
CA ASN A 569 3.26 -31.77 -20.18
C ASN A 569 3.26 -32.41 -18.78
N MET A 570 2.05 -32.74 -18.30
CA MET A 570 1.77 -33.29 -16.97
C MET A 570 1.29 -34.76 -17.02
N THR A 571 1.40 -35.45 -18.16
CA THR A 571 0.90 -36.84 -18.33
C THR A 571 1.69 -37.90 -17.55
N GLU A 572 2.91 -37.58 -17.15
CA GLU A 572 3.88 -38.48 -16.51
C GLU A 572 4.05 -38.15 -15.02
N GLU A 573 4.82 -38.96 -14.29
CA GLU A 573 5.22 -38.64 -12.92
C GLU A 573 5.96 -37.29 -12.86
N LYS A 574 6.90 -37.08 -13.79
CA LYS A 574 7.61 -35.80 -14.01
C LYS A 574 6.75 -34.81 -14.80
N VAL A 575 6.83 -33.52 -14.49
CA VAL A 575 6.24 -32.46 -15.33
C VAL A 575 7.29 -31.82 -16.21
N TRP A 576 7.04 -31.83 -17.52
CA TRP A 576 7.92 -31.18 -18.49
C TRP A 576 7.41 -29.79 -18.86
N THR A 577 8.17 -28.76 -18.51
CA THR A 577 8.13 -27.45 -19.18
C THR A 577 8.79 -27.59 -20.54
N VAL A 578 8.04 -27.38 -21.63
CA VAL A 578 8.50 -27.56 -23.01
C VAL A 578 8.48 -26.24 -23.76
N LEU A 579 9.63 -25.87 -24.33
CA LEU A 579 9.90 -24.63 -25.05
C LEU A 579 10.36 -24.94 -26.48
N ALA A 580 9.55 -24.55 -27.46
CA ALA A 580 9.85 -24.73 -28.88
C ALA A 580 10.63 -23.54 -29.47
N HIS A 581 11.35 -23.81 -30.56
CA HIS A 581 12.02 -22.81 -31.39
C HIS A 581 11.53 -22.88 -32.84
N ASN A 582 11.88 -21.85 -33.63
CA ASN A 582 11.52 -21.65 -35.04
C ASN A 582 11.93 -22.76 -36.06
N SER A 583 12.55 -23.87 -35.65
CA SER A 583 13.18 -24.85 -36.55
C SER A 583 12.93 -26.30 -36.14
N THR A 584 11.65 -26.68 -35.98
CA THR A 584 11.22 -28.00 -35.51
C THR A 584 11.27 -29.13 -36.55
N ALA A 585 11.50 -28.84 -37.83
CA ALA A 585 11.64 -29.85 -38.88
C ALA A 585 13.13 -30.20 -39.12
N PRO A 586 13.47 -31.42 -39.60
CA PRO A 586 14.82 -31.73 -40.04
C PRO A 586 15.26 -30.86 -41.22
N VAL A 587 16.48 -30.33 -41.16
CA VAL A 587 17.03 -29.41 -42.17
C VAL A 587 18.19 -30.06 -42.91
N THR A 588 18.08 -30.14 -44.24
CA THR A 588 19.13 -30.64 -45.12
C THR A 588 20.15 -29.55 -45.46
N VAL A 589 21.44 -29.89 -45.40
CA VAL A 589 22.56 -29.00 -45.72
C VAL A 589 23.48 -29.65 -46.77
N GLN A 590 23.85 -28.87 -47.78
CA GLN A 590 24.81 -29.20 -48.84
C GLN A 590 25.63 -27.95 -49.20
N GLY A 591 26.85 -28.11 -49.69
CA GLY A 591 27.68 -27.01 -50.22
C GLY A 591 28.32 -26.08 -49.18
N SER A 592 28.29 -26.44 -47.89
CA SER A 592 28.87 -25.64 -46.80
C SER A 592 30.33 -26.02 -46.54
N SER A 593 31.17 -25.03 -46.24
CA SER A 593 32.62 -25.19 -46.02
C SER A 593 33.07 -24.46 -44.75
N PRO A 594 34.22 -24.76 -44.13
CA PRO A 594 34.63 -24.06 -42.91
C PRO A 594 34.85 -22.54 -43.08
N ARG A 595 35.06 -22.06 -44.32
CA ARG A 595 35.16 -20.62 -44.66
C ARG A 595 33.82 -19.96 -45.00
N LYS A 596 32.76 -20.75 -45.19
CA LYS A 596 31.38 -20.32 -45.43
C LYS A 596 30.45 -21.46 -44.98
N PRO A 597 30.29 -21.63 -43.65
CA PRO A 597 29.46 -22.70 -43.11
C PRO A 597 27.98 -22.36 -43.26
N HIS A 598 27.11 -23.36 -43.11
CA HIS A 598 25.70 -23.13 -42.84
C HIS A 598 25.56 -22.70 -41.38
N ILE A 599 24.82 -21.62 -41.11
CA ILE A 599 24.58 -21.13 -39.75
C ILE A 599 23.08 -20.98 -39.56
N MET A 600 22.54 -21.67 -38.54
CA MET A 600 21.15 -21.56 -38.13
C MET A 600 21.08 -21.03 -36.70
N LYS A 601 20.37 -19.91 -36.49
CA LYS A 601 20.07 -19.36 -35.16
C LYS A 601 18.67 -19.81 -34.74
N LEU A 602 18.56 -20.37 -33.54
CA LEU A 602 17.32 -20.92 -33.00
C LEU A 602 16.61 -19.86 -32.15
N ASN A 603 15.48 -19.38 -32.66
CA ASN A 603 14.64 -18.38 -31.99
C ASN A 603 13.53 -19.09 -31.23
N TYR A 604 13.54 -18.99 -29.90
CA TYR A 604 12.51 -19.53 -29.00
C TYR A 604 11.35 -18.55 -28.80
N SER A 605 10.27 -19.01 -28.15
CA SER A 605 9.15 -18.15 -27.74
C SER A 605 9.44 -17.22 -26.56
N ALA A 606 10.51 -17.49 -25.81
CA ALA A 606 10.93 -16.76 -24.61
C ALA A 606 12.24 -15.98 -24.85
N SER A 607 12.48 -14.92 -24.05
CA SER A 607 13.73 -14.15 -24.11
C SER A 607 14.92 -14.93 -23.54
N ALA A 608 16.16 -14.48 -23.80
CA ALA A 608 17.36 -15.15 -23.29
C ALA A 608 17.40 -15.20 -21.75
N GLU A 609 16.92 -14.13 -21.11
CA GLU A 609 16.81 -13.98 -19.66
C GLU A 609 15.74 -14.91 -19.09
N GLN A 610 14.57 -15.01 -19.73
CA GLN A 610 13.50 -15.94 -19.36
C GLN A 610 13.94 -17.41 -19.52
N LEU A 611 14.65 -17.74 -20.61
CA LEU A 611 15.20 -19.07 -20.84
C LEU A 611 16.22 -19.43 -19.74
N HIS A 612 17.11 -18.51 -19.39
CA HIS A 612 18.07 -18.71 -18.30
C HIS A 612 17.36 -18.89 -16.94
N ALA A 613 16.33 -18.10 -16.64
CA ALA A 613 15.54 -18.24 -15.42
C ALA A 613 14.87 -19.63 -15.32
N ILE A 614 14.29 -20.13 -16.42
CA ILE A 614 13.70 -21.48 -16.48
C ILE A 614 14.76 -22.57 -16.32
N VAL A 615 15.88 -22.50 -17.06
CA VAL A 615 16.94 -23.52 -17.02
C VAL A 615 17.62 -23.60 -15.66
N SER A 616 17.89 -22.45 -15.04
CA SER A 616 18.50 -22.39 -13.70
C SER A 616 17.51 -22.75 -12.57
N GLY A 617 16.25 -22.36 -12.71
CA GLY A 617 15.16 -22.62 -11.76
C GLY A 617 14.67 -24.06 -11.73
N SER A 618 14.65 -24.78 -12.86
CA SER A 618 14.24 -26.19 -12.90
C SER A 618 15.25 -27.13 -12.22
N GLU A 619 14.84 -28.35 -11.86
CA GLU A 619 15.74 -29.37 -11.30
C GLU A 619 16.67 -29.95 -12.36
N GLN A 620 16.12 -30.33 -13.52
CA GLN A 620 16.83 -30.88 -14.68
C GLN A 620 16.33 -30.26 -15.98
N CYS A 621 17.19 -30.19 -16.99
CA CYS A 621 16.84 -29.76 -18.34
C CYS A 621 17.53 -30.65 -19.37
N GLN A 622 16.89 -30.85 -20.51
CA GLN A 622 17.45 -31.60 -21.63
C GLN A 622 16.98 -31.06 -22.98
N GLN A 623 17.80 -31.24 -24.01
CA GLN A 623 17.46 -30.96 -25.40
C GLN A 623 18.07 -32.01 -26.33
N GLU A 624 17.29 -32.50 -27.28
CA GLU A 624 17.71 -33.54 -28.23
C GLU A 624 18.43 -32.92 -29.45
N VAL A 625 19.53 -33.53 -29.85
CA VAL A 625 20.34 -33.18 -31.03
C VAL A 625 20.44 -34.43 -31.90
N VAL A 626 19.99 -34.35 -33.14
CA VAL A 626 20.13 -35.41 -34.14
C VAL A 626 20.92 -34.87 -35.32
N TYR A 627 22.03 -35.51 -35.67
CA TYR A 627 22.82 -35.23 -36.87
C TYR A 627 22.93 -36.48 -37.73
N ASN A 628 22.33 -36.46 -38.92
CA ASN A 628 22.48 -37.52 -39.92
C ASN A 628 23.44 -37.02 -41.00
N CYS A 629 24.32 -37.88 -41.47
CA CYS A 629 25.44 -37.50 -42.31
C CYS A 629 25.70 -38.53 -43.41
N ARG A 630 26.29 -38.05 -44.50
CA ARG A 630 26.92 -38.84 -45.54
C ARG A 630 28.12 -38.04 -46.05
N LYS A 631 29.33 -38.61 -45.96
CA LYS A 631 30.60 -37.89 -46.22
C LYS A 631 30.66 -36.49 -45.58
N SER A 632 30.18 -36.36 -44.35
CA SER A 632 30.06 -35.08 -43.66
C SER A 632 30.36 -35.30 -42.18
N ARG A 633 31.58 -34.93 -41.78
CA ARG A 633 32.10 -35.20 -40.44
C ARG A 633 31.44 -34.26 -39.41
N LEU A 634 31.59 -34.60 -38.13
CA LEU A 634 31.13 -33.82 -36.98
C LEU A 634 32.29 -33.05 -36.34
N PHE A 635 33.47 -33.68 -36.29
CA PHE A 635 34.73 -33.05 -35.88
C PHE A 635 35.69 -33.01 -37.08
N ASN A 636 36.32 -31.85 -37.32
CA ASN A 636 36.93 -31.57 -38.63
C ASN A 636 38.39 -32.03 -38.79
N THR A 637 38.98 -32.68 -37.77
CA THR A 637 40.37 -33.16 -37.82
C THR A 637 40.50 -34.43 -38.67
N LYS A 638 41.70 -34.73 -39.14
CA LYS A 638 41.96 -35.88 -40.04
C LYS A 638 42.36 -37.16 -39.30
N ASP A 639 42.88 -37.02 -38.09
CA ASP A 639 43.57 -38.09 -37.36
C ASP A 639 42.85 -38.43 -36.04
N GLY A 640 41.58 -38.01 -35.88
CA GLY A 640 40.76 -38.26 -34.68
C GLY A 640 41.18 -37.52 -33.41
N SER A 641 42.27 -36.73 -33.46
CA SER A 641 42.76 -35.93 -32.34
C SER A 641 41.99 -34.60 -32.20
N PRO A 642 41.79 -34.07 -30.97
CA PRO A 642 41.19 -32.76 -30.75
C PRO A 642 41.90 -31.61 -31.46
N ASP A 643 41.14 -30.71 -32.08
CA ASP A 643 41.52 -29.30 -32.21
C ASP A 643 41.04 -28.58 -30.93
N GLU A 644 41.82 -27.63 -30.39
CA GLU A 644 41.47 -26.92 -29.14
C GLU A 644 40.30 -25.93 -29.30
N ALA A 645 39.73 -25.82 -30.51
CA ALA A 645 38.64 -24.91 -30.83
C ALA A 645 37.33 -25.65 -31.16
N THR A 646 36.35 -25.48 -30.26
CA THR A 646 34.89 -25.56 -30.51
C THR A 646 34.31 -26.89 -31.03
N GLY A 647 33.64 -27.63 -30.12
CA GLY A 647 32.77 -28.77 -30.45
C GLY A 647 32.49 -29.65 -29.23
N GLU A 648 31.32 -29.53 -28.60
CA GLU A 648 30.91 -30.35 -27.45
C GLU A 648 29.57 -31.06 -27.77
N ALA A 649 29.64 -32.31 -28.25
CA ALA A 649 28.48 -33.08 -28.70
C ALA A 649 27.81 -33.90 -27.59
N SER A 650 28.55 -34.33 -26.56
CA SER A 650 28.02 -34.94 -25.33
C SER A 650 28.97 -34.73 -24.16
N CYS A 651 28.44 -34.19 -23.06
CA CYS A 651 29.16 -33.82 -21.82
C CYS A 651 30.26 -32.72 -21.97
N PRO A 652 30.39 -31.79 -20.99
CA PRO A 652 31.47 -30.81 -21.02
C PRO A 652 32.86 -31.47 -20.97
N GLY A 653 33.76 -31.07 -21.86
CA GLY A 653 35.14 -31.56 -21.90
C GLY A 653 35.35 -33.00 -22.40
N VAL A 654 34.33 -33.66 -22.96
CA VAL A 654 34.45 -35.00 -23.58
C VAL A 654 34.08 -34.91 -25.06
N GLN A 655 35.05 -35.05 -25.96
CA GLN A 655 34.83 -35.03 -27.42
C GLN A 655 34.40 -36.41 -27.92
N GLN A 656 33.24 -36.90 -27.46
CA GLN A 656 32.69 -38.20 -27.83
C GLN A 656 31.18 -38.12 -28.05
N CYS A 657 30.67 -38.88 -29.03
CA CYS A 657 29.24 -39.07 -29.25
C CYS A 657 28.72 -40.25 -28.41
N SER A 658 27.39 -40.35 -28.30
CA SER A 658 26.70 -41.41 -27.55
C SER A 658 27.19 -42.82 -27.92
N CYS A 659 27.46 -43.09 -29.20
CA CYS A 659 27.93 -44.41 -29.63
C CYS A 659 29.29 -44.82 -29.02
N SER A 660 30.15 -43.85 -28.69
CA SER A 660 31.46 -44.11 -28.08
C SER A 660 31.35 -44.29 -26.55
N LEU A 661 30.26 -43.84 -25.94
CA LEU A 661 29.94 -44.09 -24.53
C LEU A 661 29.19 -45.41 -24.34
N GLU A 662 28.51 -45.89 -25.39
CA GLU A 662 27.78 -47.17 -25.44
C GLU A 662 28.57 -48.31 -26.13
N GLU A 663 29.84 -48.07 -26.50
CA GLU A 663 30.73 -49.00 -27.21
C GLU A 663 30.13 -49.61 -28.50
N ASN A 664 29.32 -48.83 -29.25
CA ASN A 664 28.52 -49.30 -30.38
C ASN A 664 28.65 -48.50 -31.70
N CYS A 665 29.67 -47.65 -31.84
CA CYS A 665 29.92 -46.91 -33.09
C CYS A 665 30.14 -47.85 -34.30
N ILE A 666 29.76 -47.38 -35.49
CA ILE A 666 29.88 -48.10 -36.77
C ILE A 666 31.34 -48.46 -37.08
N ASP A 667 32.28 -47.60 -36.68
CA ASP A 667 33.72 -47.87 -36.68
C ASP A 667 34.31 -47.37 -35.36
N MET A 668 34.81 -48.29 -34.53
CA MET A 668 35.38 -48.01 -33.20
C MET A 668 36.72 -47.26 -33.24
N ASN A 669 37.27 -46.95 -34.42
CA ASN A 669 38.40 -46.03 -34.57
C ASN A 669 37.98 -44.54 -34.46
N TYR A 670 36.68 -44.23 -34.45
CA TYR A 670 36.14 -42.87 -34.36
C TYR A 670 35.20 -42.72 -33.17
N PHE A 671 35.19 -41.54 -32.54
CA PHE A 671 34.33 -41.26 -31.37
C PHE A 671 32.88 -40.88 -31.73
N CYS A 672 32.57 -40.73 -33.01
CA CYS A 672 31.28 -40.39 -33.59
C CYS A 672 31.10 -41.10 -34.93
N ASN A 673 29.88 -41.55 -35.23
CA ASN A 673 29.56 -42.30 -36.45
C ASN A 673 29.80 -41.49 -37.74
N CYS A 674 29.63 -40.17 -37.68
CA CYS A 674 29.81 -39.28 -38.82
C CYS A 674 31.28 -38.98 -39.16
N ASP A 675 32.20 -39.16 -38.20
CA ASP A 675 33.63 -38.87 -38.42
C ASP A 675 34.32 -39.95 -39.27
N ALA A 676 33.73 -41.14 -39.36
CA ALA A 676 34.15 -42.22 -40.27
C ALA A 676 33.96 -41.90 -41.78
N ASP A 677 33.41 -40.72 -42.11
CA ASP A 677 33.33 -40.14 -43.47
C ASP A 677 32.68 -41.03 -44.56
N ALA A 678 31.79 -41.94 -44.14
CA ALA A 678 31.24 -42.97 -45.00
C ALA A 678 30.37 -42.44 -46.16
N ASP A 679 30.37 -43.17 -47.29
CA ASP A 679 29.44 -42.95 -48.41
C ASP A 679 28.04 -43.53 -48.18
N ALA A 680 27.82 -44.16 -47.03
CA ALA A 680 26.51 -44.55 -46.51
C ALA A 680 25.94 -43.43 -45.63
N TRP A 681 24.65 -43.54 -45.27
CA TRP A 681 24.09 -42.71 -44.22
C TRP A 681 24.49 -43.25 -42.84
N ALA A 682 25.00 -42.37 -42.00
CA ALA A 682 25.27 -42.59 -40.59
C ALA A 682 24.56 -41.50 -39.76
N ASN A 683 24.46 -41.71 -38.45
CA ASN A 683 23.86 -40.73 -37.54
C ASN A 683 24.54 -40.70 -36.17
N ASP A 684 24.64 -39.51 -35.61
CA ASP A 684 24.97 -39.26 -34.22
C ASP A 684 23.78 -38.54 -33.56
N THR A 685 23.22 -39.17 -32.53
CA THR A 685 22.10 -38.63 -31.75
C THR A 685 22.55 -38.48 -30.30
N GLY A 686 22.29 -37.32 -29.70
CA GLY A 686 22.65 -37.01 -28.33
C GLY A 686 21.56 -36.22 -27.60
N VAL A 687 21.56 -36.30 -26.28
CA VAL A 687 20.69 -35.50 -25.41
C VAL A 687 21.56 -34.61 -24.54
N LEU A 688 21.63 -33.33 -24.89
CA LEU A 688 22.33 -32.32 -24.10
C LEU A 688 21.55 -32.10 -22.80
N SER A 689 22.17 -32.38 -21.65
CA SER A 689 21.55 -32.29 -20.32
C SER A 689 22.27 -31.34 -19.35
N TYR A 690 23.43 -30.81 -19.75
CA TYR A 690 24.18 -29.86 -18.93
C TYR A 690 23.58 -28.46 -19.05
N LYS A 691 23.26 -27.82 -17.91
CA LYS A 691 22.43 -26.61 -17.90
C LYS A 691 23.11 -25.36 -18.42
N ASP A 692 24.38 -25.16 -18.07
CA ASP A 692 25.18 -23.99 -18.47
C ASP A 692 25.45 -23.96 -20.00
N HIS A 693 24.95 -24.98 -20.70
CA HIS A 693 25.10 -25.30 -22.11
C HIS A 693 23.74 -25.30 -22.85
N LEU A 694 22.63 -25.05 -22.15
CA LEU A 694 21.25 -25.08 -22.67
C LEU A 694 20.55 -23.71 -22.54
N PRO A 695 19.62 -23.37 -23.45
CA PRO A 695 19.27 -24.10 -24.67
C PRO A 695 20.32 -23.91 -25.79
N VAL A 696 20.25 -24.78 -26.81
CA VAL A 696 21.02 -24.59 -28.05
C VAL A 696 20.55 -23.30 -28.74
N SER A 697 21.45 -22.34 -28.88
CA SER A 697 21.17 -21.01 -29.48
C SER A 697 21.47 -20.96 -30.99
N GLN A 698 22.45 -21.74 -31.44
CA GLN A 698 22.97 -21.74 -32.80
C GLN A 698 23.55 -23.11 -33.16
N ILE A 699 23.41 -23.50 -34.43
CA ILE A 699 24.18 -24.56 -35.08
C ILE A 699 25.01 -23.95 -36.20
N VAL A 700 26.26 -24.38 -36.30
CA VAL A 700 27.14 -24.18 -37.46
C VAL A 700 27.39 -25.55 -38.11
N ILE A 701 27.38 -25.68 -39.44
CA ILE A 701 27.75 -26.92 -40.17
C ILE A 701 28.82 -26.62 -41.21
N GLY A 702 29.99 -27.25 -41.06
CA GLY A 702 31.21 -26.92 -41.79
C GLY A 702 31.58 -27.82 -42.98
N ASP A 703 31.19 -29.09 -43.04
CA ASP A 703 31.78 -30.07 -43.98
C ASP A 703 30.76 -30.73 -44.93
N THR A 704 30.07 -29.92 -45.76
CA THR A 704 29.12 -30.43 -46.79
C THR A 704 29.46 -30.03 -48.24
N ASN A 705 30.65 -29.46 -48.48
CA ASN A 705 31.11 -29.00 -49.80
C ASN A 705 31.89 -30.08 -50.60
N ARG A 706 31.85 -31.34 -50.19
CA ARG A 706 32.53 -32.47 -50.86
C ARG A 706 31.57 -33.24 -51.78
N THR A 707 32.09 -33.92 -52.81
CA THR A 707 31.24 -34.57 -53.82
C THR A 707 30.46 -35.75 -53.23
N GLY A 708 29.13 -35.64 -53.22
CA GLY A 708 28.23 -36.61 -52.58
C GLY A 708 28.09 -36.42 -51.06
N SER A 709 28.58 -35.32 -50.52
CA SER A 709 28.44 -34.96 -49.11
C SER A 709 27.10 -34.29 -48.81
N GLN A 710 26.50 -34.65 -47.68
CA GLN A 710 25.23 -34.10 -47.21
C GLN A 710 25.10 -34.30 -45.69
N ALA A 711 24.47 -33.32 -45.03
CA ALA A 711 24.01 -33.45 -43.64
C ALA A 711 22.50 -33.20 -43.55
N VAL A 712 21.86 -33.80 -42.55
CA VAL A 712 20.46 -33.53 -42.15
C VAL A 712 20.38 -33.48 -40.63
N TYR A 713 20.21 -32.28 -40.08
CA TYR A 713 20.13 -32.07 -38.63
C TYR A 713 18.70 -31.84 -38.16
N HIS A 714 18.41 -32.18 -36.91
CA HIS A 714 17.17 -31.84 -36.20
C HIS A 714 17.49 -31.54 -34.73
N ILE A 715 16.88 -30.48 -34.20
CA ILE A 715 16.95 -30.11 -32.79
C ILE A 715 15.55 -30.21 -32.20
N GLY A 716 15.44 -30.91 -31.07
CA GLY A 716 14.21 -31.02 -30.30
C GLY A 716 13.95 -29.76 -29.45
N PRO A 717 12.73 -29.57 -28.93
CA PRO A 717 12.44 -28.48 -28.00
C PRO A 717 13.28 -28.61 -26.71
N LEU A 718 13.55 -27.48 -26.04
CA LEU A 718 14.08 -27.51 -24.68
C LEU A 718 13.01 -28.11 -23.76
N ARG A 719 13.39 -29.09 -22.93
CA ARG A 719 12.51 -29.79 -21.98
C ARG A 719 13.12 -29.75 -20.59
N CYS A 720 12.50 -29.03 -19.65
CA CYS A 720 12.93 -28.95 -18.26
C CYS A 720 11.89 -29.57 -17.31
N TYR A 721 12.31 -30.12 -16.17
CA TYR A 721 11.41 -30.67 -15.15
C TYR A 721 11.90 -30.41 -13.72
N GLY A 722 10.95 -30.46 -12.78
CA GLY A 722 11.16 -30.23 -11.34
C GLY A 722 11.53 -28.79 -11.02
N ASP A 723 11.34 -28.36 -9.77
CA ASP A 723 11.69 -27.01 -9.29
C ASP A 723 12.84 -27.10 -8.29
N ARG A 724 13.96 -26.41 -8.57
CA ARG A 724 15.16 -26.39 -7.73
C ARG A 724 15.09 -25.33 -6.61
N GLY A 725 14.12 -24.43 -6.69
CA GLY A 725 13.91 -23.36 -5.72
C GLY A 725 13.18 -23.83 -4.46
N THR A 726 13.89 -23.89 -3.33
CA THR A 726 13.29 -24.16 -2.01
C THR A 726 12.23 -23.13 -1.58
N ALA A 727 12.09 -22.02 -2.31
CA ALA A 727 11.05 -21.00 -2.14
C ALA A 727 9.64 -21.47 -2.57
N SER A 728 9.49 -22.39 -3.53
CA SER A 728 8.15 -22.87 -3.93
C SER A 728 7.57 -23.90 -2.94
N GLN A 729 8.43 -24.63 -2.22
CA GLN A 729 8.01 -25.55 -1.16
C GLN A 729 7.87 -24.89 0.23
N GLN A 730 8.59 -23.79 0.48
CA GLN A 730 8.37 -23.01 1.70
C GLN A 730 7.16 -22.07 1.53
N ARG A 731 6.06 -22.39 2.22
CA ARG A 731 5.00 -21.40 2.46
C ARG A 731 5.62 -20.14 3.06
N GLY A 732 5.42 -19.00 2.40
CA GLY A 732 5.92 -17.71 2.86
C GLY A 732 5.56 -17.42 4.31
N PHE A 733 6.42 -16.67 5.01
CA PHE A 733 6.24 -16.38 6.44
C PHE A 733 4.92 -15.65 6.69
N LEU A 734 3.94 -16.38 7.23
CA LEU A 734 2.66 -15.84 7.68
C LEU A 734 2.76 -15.56 9.19
N GLY A 735 2.94 -14.29 9.54
CA GLY A 735 3.13 -13.83 10.90
C GLY A 735 3.58 -12.38 10.94
N CYS A 736 4.13 -11.94 12.06
CA CYS A 736 4.58 -10.56 12.25
C CYS A 736 6.10 -10.44 12.34
N ILE A 737 6.68 -9.52 11.59
CA ILE A 737 8.07 -9.08 11.71
C ILE A 737 8.08 -7.71 12.40
N ARG A 738 9.02 -7.50 13.32
CA ARG A 738 9.25 -6.20 13.98
C ARG A 738 10.74 -5.99 14.24
N THR A 739 11.18 -4.74 14.32
CA THR A 739 12.58 -4.40 14.64
C THR A 739 13.58 -5.03 13.66
N LEU A 740 13.24 -5.04 12.36
CA LEU A 740 14.12 -5.57 11.32
C LEU A 740 15.36 -4.68 11.19
N THR A 741 16.52 -5.24 11.50
CA THR A 741 17.82 -4.60 11.29
C THR A 741 18.62 -5.36 10.24
N ILE A 742 19.13 -4.65 9.24
CA ILE A 742 20.03 -5.21 8.21
C ILE A 742 21.27 -4.34 8.17
N ASN A 743 22.45 -4.95 8.32
CA ASN A 743 23.75 -4.27 8.36
C ASN A 743 23.82 -3.10 9.38
N GLY A 744 23.10 -3.21 10.50
CA GLY A 744 23.02 -2.19 11.55
C GLY A 744 22.03 -1.04 11.30
N VAL A 745 21.36 -1.02 10.14
CA VAL A 745 20.27 -0.08 9.85
C VAL A 745 18.95 -0.71 10.26
N SER A 746 18.18 -0.03 11.12
CA SER A 746 16.78 -0.36 11.40
C SER A 746 15.91 0.09 10.24
N PHE A 747 15.03 -0.79 9.76
CA PHE A 747 14.06 -0.47 8.72
C PHE A 747 12.67 -0.32 9.33
N ASP A 748 11.97 0.77 9.01
CA ASP A 748 10.55 0.82 9.27
C ASP A 748 9.80 -0.14 8.33
N LEU A 749 8.88 -0.89 8.92
CA LEU A 749 8.03 -1.86 8.26
C LEU A 749 6.59 -1.37 8.12
N GLU A 750 6.18 -0.28 8.78
CA GLU A 750 4.77 0.14 8.84
C GLU A 750 4.30 0.77 7.52
N GLU A 751 5.00 1.77 6.99
CA GLU A 751 4.66 2.31 5.66
C GLU A 751 4.94 1.28 4.55
N ARG A 752 5.99 0.45 4.69
CA ARG A 752 6.29 -0.64 3.73
C ARG A 752 5.16 -1.68 3.69
N ALA A 753 4.69 -2.15 4.83
CA ALA A 753 3.56 -3.08 4.91
C ALA A 753 2.27 -2.48 4.35
N ARG A 754 2.06 -1.16 4.45
CA ARG A 754 0.94 -0.46 3.80
C ARG A 754 1.06 -0.40 2.26
N MET A 755 2.21 -0.78 1.69
CA MET A 755 2.48 -0.84 0.25
C MET A 755 2.68 -2.27 -0.28
N THR A 756 2.91 -3.28 0.58
CA THR A 756 3.14 -4.67 0.19
C THR A 756 1.86 -5.51 0.26
N PRO A 757 1.35 -6.06 -0.87
CA PRO A 757 0.17 -6.93 -0.86
C PRO A 757 0.33 -8.15 0.06
N GLY A 758 -0.70 -8.46 0.86
CA GLY A 758 -0.69 -9.58 1.80
C GLY A 758 0.00 -9.29 3.16
N VAL A 759 0.60 -8.11 3.32
CA VAL A 759 1.15 -7.61 4.60
C VAL A 759 0.27 -6.45 5.09
N SER A 760 0.23 -6.20 6.40
CA SER A 760 -0.52 -5.09 7.00
C SER A 760 0.34 -4.27 7.96
N SER A 761 0.14 -2.95 7.97
CA SER A 761 0.76 -2.03 8.93
C SER A 761 0.32 -2.37 10.35
N GLY A 762 1.30 -2.71 11.21
CA GLY A 762 1.08 -3.13 12.59
C GLY A 762 0.78 -4.63 12.75
N CYS A 763 1.04 -5.14 13.95
CA CYS A 763 0.71 -6.51 14.36
C CYS A 763 -0.35 -6.51 15.48
N PRO A 764 -1.59 -6.09 15.23
CA PRO A 764 -2.69 -6.51 16.08
C PRO A 764 -2.88 -8.02 15.85
N GLY A 765 -2.54 -8.84 16.85
CA GLY A 765 -3.14 -10.18 16.91
C GLY A 765 -4.66 -10.03 16.88
N TYR A 766 -5.39 -11.00 16.33
CA TYR A 766 -6.84 -10.88 16.16
C TYR A 766 -7.54 -10.49 17.49
N CYS A 767 -7.02 -10.97 18.62
CA CYS A 767 -7.52 -10.65 19.96
C CYS A 767 -7.10 -9.28 20.53
N SER A 768 -6.42 -8.44 19.74
CA SER A 768 -5.84 -7.15 20.15
C SER A 768 -6.57 -5.93 19.55
N GLY A 769 -7.57 -6.14 18.70
CA GLY A 769 -8.34 -5.07 18.06
C GLY A 769 -9.36 -4.39 18.99
N SER A 770 -9.77 -3.17 18.65
CA SER A 770 -10.84 -2.44 19.34
C SER A 770 -12.26 -2.94 19.02
N SER A 771 -12.40 -3.85 18.04
CA SER A 771 -13.64 -4.52 17.68
C SER A 771 -13.86 -5.79 18.52
N SER A 772 -15.09 -5.95 19.04
CA SER A 772 -15.50 -7.09 19.87
C SER A 772 -15.66 -8.38 19.05
N LEU A 773 -14.58 -9.01 18.58
CA LEU A 773 -14.62 -10.27 17.81
C LEU A 773 -15.24 -11.45 18.58
N CYS A 774 -15.17 -11.41 19.92
CA CYS A 774 -15.81 -12.35 20.81
C CYS A 774 -16.85 -11.60 21.65
N HIS A 775 -18.13 -11.84 21.38
CA HIS A 775 -19.23 -11.13 22.03
C HIS A 775 -19.47 -11.64 23.46
N ASN A 776 -20.32 -10.93 24.21
CA ASN A 776 -20.89 -11.40 25.49
C ASN A 776 -19.87 -11.98 26.50
N ARG A 777 -18.73 -11.31 26.68
CA ARG A 777 -17.60 -11.73 27.56
C ARG A 777 -16.89 -13.02 27.12
N GLY A 778 -17.03 -13.45 25.87
CA GLY A 778 -16.17 -14.48 25.29
C GLY A 778 -14.70 -14.05 25.32
N ARG A 779 -13.81 -14.92 25.81
CA ARG A 779 -12.37 -14.64 25.81
C ARG A 779 -11.80 -14.97 24.44
N CYS A 780 -11.28 -13.98 23.73
CA CYS A 780 -10.53 -14.24 22.51
C CYS A 780 -9.22 -14.99 22.83
N ILE A 781 -8.94 -16.06 22.09
CA ILE A 781 -7.71 -16.83 22.15
C ILE A 781 -7.06 -16.84 20.75
N GLU A 782 -5.87 -16.26 20.69
CA GLU A 782 -5.03 -16.16 19.49
C GLU A 782 -4.60 -17.54 18.97
N LYS A 783 -4.53 -17.72 17.65
CA LYS A 783 -4.04 -18.94 16.97
C LYS A 783 -3.17 -18.58 15.77
N SER A 784 -2.34 -19.53 15.34
CA SER A 784 -1.43 -19.37 14.19
C SER A 784 -2.12 -19.24 12.82
N ASN A 785 -3.45 -19.30 12.78
CA ASN A 785 -4.27 -19.19 11.56
C ASN A 785 -5.62 -18.48 11.80
N GLY A 786 -5.74 -17.66 12.84
CA GLY A 786 -6.98 -16.96 13.20
C GLY A 786 -7.15 -16.77 14.71
N TYR A 787 -8.39 -16.66 15.16
CA TYR A 787 -8.75 -16.64 16.58
C TYR A 787 -9.83 -17.68 16.90
N VAL A 788 -9.96 -18.03 18.17
CA VAL A 788 -11.06 -18.82 18.72
C VAL A 788 -11.62 -18.11 19.93
N CYS A 789 -12.93 -17.93 20.00
CA CYS A 789 -13.58 -17.38 21.19
C CYS A 789 -13.85 -18.49 22.20
N ASP A 790 -13.16 -18.46 23.34
CA ASP A 790 -13.51 -19.25 24.50
C ASP A 790 -14.73 -18.63 25.20
N CYS A 791 -15.89 -19.21 24.94
CA CYS A 791 -17.14 -18.82 25.57
C CYS A 791 -17.37 -19.52 26.92
N SER A 792 -16.44 -20.31 27.48
CA SER A 792 -16.70 -21.22 28.62
C SER A 792 -17.34 -20.55 29.83
N GLN A 793 -16.91 -19.34 30.19
CA GLN A 793 -17.43 -18.54 31.32
C GLN A 793 -18.57 -17.57 30.93
N SER A 794 -19.10 -17.68 29.72
CA SER A 794 -20.21 -16.90 29.19
C SER A 794 -21.47 -17.75 29.00
N ALA A 795 -22.64 -17.19 29.31
CA ALA A 795 -23.95 -17.79 29.06
C ALA A 795 -24.34 -17.91 27.57
N TYR A 796 -23.42 -17.60 26.65
CA TYR A 796 -23.59 -17.69 25.20
C TYR A 796 -22.66 -18.75 24.61
N GLY A 797 -23.05 -19.34 23.48
CA GLY A 797 -22.27 -20.28 22.67
C GLY A 797 -22.02 -19.76 21.25
N GLY A 798 -21.78 -20.68 20.31
CA GLY A 798 -21.35 -20.34 18.96
C GLY A 798 -19.87 -19.95 18.87
N THR A 799 -19.35 -19.81 17.65
CA THR A 799 -17.92 -19.55 17.39
C THR A 799 -17.44 -18.16 17.83
N THR A 800 -18.36 -17.20 17.98
CA THR A 800 -18.08 -15.82 18.42
C THR A 800 -18.81 -15.44 19.73
N CYS A 801 -19.31 -16.42 20.48
CA CYS A 801 -20.05 -16.23 21.73
C CYS A 801 -21.33 -15.37 21.60
N ASN A 802 -22.03 -15.48 20.47
CA ASN A 802 -23.27 -14.76 20.17
C ASN A 802 -24.55 -15.60 20.33
N GLN A 803 -24.46 -16.93 20.36
CA GLN A 803 -25.64 -17.82 20.40
C GLN A 803 -26.20 -17.92 21.82
N GLU A 804 -27.40 -17.41 22.09
CA GLU A 804 -28.03 -17.52 23.42
C GLU A 804 -28.20 -18.99 23.86
N VAL A 805 -27.71 -19.37 25.05
CA VAL A 805 -27.95 -20.71 25.61
C VAL A 805 -29.31 -20.72 26.33
N SER A 806 -30.31 -21.37 25.73
CA SER A 806 -31.68 -21.47 26.27
C SER A 806 -32.10 -22.88 26.70
N VAL A 807 -32.92 -22.95 27.74
CA VAL A 807 -33.48 -24.19 28.31
C VAL A 807 -34.95 -23.97 28.67
N SER A 808 -35.80 -24.91 28.28
CA SER A 808 -37.21 -24.97 28.70
C SER A 808 -37.34 -25.68 30.05
N PHE A 809 -38.16 -25.11 30.93
CA PHE A 809 -38.46 -25.56 32.29
C PHE A 809 -39.96 -25.90 32.42
N ASP A 810 -40.26 -26.89 33.24
CA ASP A 810 -41.58 -27.29 33.69
C ASP A 810 -41.72 -27.07 35.22
N MET A 811 -42.90 -27.26 35.80
CA MET A 811 -43.21 -26.91 37.20
C MET A 811 -42.41 -27.66 38.27
N GLU A 812 -41.83 -28.82 37.95
CA GLU A 812 -40.90 -29.58 38.80
C GLU A 812 -39.41 -29.35 38.43
N SER A 813 -39.14 -28.56 37.40
CA SER A 813 -37.79 -28.32 36.88
C SER A 813 -37.01 -27.30 37.71
N SER A 814 -35.76 -27.62 38.01
CA SER A 814 -34.82 -26.69 38.64
C SER A 814 -33.36 -26.99 38.27
N VAL A 815 -32.57 -25.93 38.20
CA VAL A 815 -31.10 -25.99 38.05
C VAL A 815 -30.50 -25.27 39.25
N THR A 816 -29.78 -26.00 40.10
CA THR A 816 -29.02 -25.43 41.21
C THR A 816 -27.52 -25.55 40.91
N TYR A 817 -26.87 -24.42 40.71
CA TYR A 817 -25.41 -24.32 40.69
C TYR A 817 -24.91 -24.11 42.13
N THR A 818 -24.03 -24.97 42.60
CA THR A 818 -23.42 -24.92 43.95
C THR A 818 -22.02 -24.34 43.83
N PHE A 819 -21.70 -23.32 44.62
CA PHE A 819 -20.36 -22.76 44.69
C PHE A 819 -19.49 -23.62 45.63
N GLN A 820 -18.29 -24.00 45.18
CA GLN A 820 -17.33 -24.70 46.02
C GLN A 820 -16.49 -23.69 46.81
N GLU A 821 -16.31 -23.94 48.10
CA GLU A 821 -15.31 -23.23 48.90
C GLU A 821 -13.88 -23.68 48.49
N PRO A 822 -12.89 -22.77 48.51
CA PRO A 822 -11.50 -23.13 48.30
C PRO A 822 -10.97 -23.94 49.50
N PHE A 823 -10.80 -25.25 49.31
CA PHE A 823 -10.25 -26.16 50.32
C PHE A 823 -8.87 -25.67 50.81
N SER A 824 -8.82 -25.26 52.08
CA SER A 824 -7.64 -24.62 52.69
C SER A 824 -6.64 -25.66 53.21
N VAL A 825 -5.92 -26.34 52.30
CA VAL A 825 -4.90 -27.36 52.63
C VAL A 825 -3.66 -27.18 51.74
N MET A 826 -2.47 -27.48 52.27
CA MET A 826 -1.13 -27.33 51.62
C MET A 826 -0.62 -25.90 51.39
N GLN A 827 -0.65 -25.06 52.44
CA GLN A 827 0.06 -23.78 52.46
C GLN A 827 1.57 -23.96 52.76
N ASN A 828 2.41 -24.31 51.77
CA ASN A 828 3.87 -24.27 51.95
C ASN A 828 4.71 -24.18 50.65
N ARG A 829 4.97 -22.96 50.14
CA ARG A 829 6.26 -22.56 49.52
C ARG A 829 6.34 -21.08 49.13
N SER A 830 7.48 -20.46 49.48
CA SER A 830 8.15 -19.30 48.84
C SER A 830 7.31 -18.19 48.19
N SER A 831 7.35 -17.00 48.78
CA SER A 831 6.79 -15.76 48.24
C SER A 831 7.56 -15.22 47.02
N GLN A 832 7.19 -15.64 45.81
CA GLN A 832 7.62 -14.97 44.57
C GLN A 832 6.55 -15.08 43.47
N ALA A 833 5.38 -14.47 43.69
CA ALA A 833 4.36 -14.27 42.67
C ALA A 833 3.59 -12.95 42.91
N SER A 834 3.65 -12.04 41.93
CA SER A 834 2.75 -10.90 41.68
C SER A 834 1.98 -10.30 42.88
N SER A 835 2.58 -9.34 43.57
CA SER A 835 1.87 -8.45 44.51
C SER A 835 1.02 -7.41 43.76
N VAL A 836 -0.11 -7.82 43.19
CA VAL A 836 -1.16 -6.89 42.69
C VAL A 836 -2.25 -6.78 43.76
N SER A 837 -1.94 -6.01 44.79
CA SER A 837 -2.83 -5.73 45.92
C SER A 837 -2.34 -4.51 46.71
N THR A 838 -3.16 -3.57 47.16
CA THR A 838 -4.59 -3.30 46.87
C THR A 838 -4.90 -1.89 47.38
N GLU A 839 -5.22 -0.93 46.50
CA GLU A 839 -5.87 0.33 46.90
C GLU A 839 -7.08 0.64 46.00
N SER A 840 -8.05 -0.28 46.01
CA SER A 840 -9.43 0.04 45.66
C SER A 840 -10.34 -0.55 46.73
N SER A 841 -11.03 0.30 47.48
CA SER A 841 -12.03 -0.14 48.47
C SER A 841 -13.01 -1.13 47.84
N SER A 842 -13.09 -2.35 48.38
CA SER A 842 -14.13 -3.29 47.99
C SER A 842 -15.49 -2.69 48.35
N ARG A 843 -16.36 -2.65 47.35
CA ARG A 843 -17.77 -2.30 47.49
C ARG A 843 -18.52 -3.47 46.89
N ALA A 844 -19.62 -3.89 47.53
CA ALA A 844 -20.51 -4.93 47.01
C ALA A 844 -20.76 -4.76 45.50
N ARG A 845 -20.54 -5.81 44.71
CA ARG A 845 -20.77 -5.81 43.26
C ARG A 845 -21.38 -7.12 42.80
N GLU A 846 -22.50 -7.00 42.11
CA GLU A 846 -23.24 -8.10 41.52
C GLU A 846 -23.72 -7.68 40.12
N ASP A 847 -23.65 -8.59 39.15
CA ASP A 847 -24.12 -8.39 37.78
C ASP A 847 -24.86 -9.66 37.35
N ILE A 848 -26.19 -9.55 37.30
CA ILE A 848 -27.11 -10.64 36.98
C ILE A 848 -27.79 -10.32 35.66
N ALA A 849 -27.68 -11.21 34.67
CA ALA A 849 -28.34 -11.06 33.38
C ALA A 849 -29.06 -12.36 33.02
N PHE A 850 -30.28 -12.26 32.49
CA PHE A 850 -31.03 -13.39 31.94
C PHE A 850 -32.15 -12.92 31.01
N SER A 851 -32.51 -13.73 30.03
CA SER A 851 -33.72 -13.57 29.23
C SER A 851 -34.75 -14.65 29.62
N PHE A 852 -36.05 -14.35 29.53
CA PHE A 852 -37.09 -15.35 29.81
C PHE A 852 -38.33 -15.20 28.92
N VAL A 853 -39.04 -16.32 28.74
CA VAL A 853 -40.38 -16.39 28.12
C VAL A 853 -41.30 -17.17 29.07
N THR A 854 -42.42 -16.58 29.48
CA THR A 854 -43.47 -17.30 30.24
C THR A 854 -44.84 -16.63 30.12
N SER A 855 -45.90 -17.41 30.36
CA SER A 855 -47.27 -16.96 30.62
C SER A 855 -47.74 -17.28 32.05
N GLN A 856 -46.86 -17.84 32.89
CA GLN A 856 -47.17 -18.23 34.27
C GLN A 856 -46.95 -17.05 35.24
N ARG A 857 -47.91 -16.85 36.17
CA ARG A 857 -47.77 -15.94 37.31
C ARG A 857 -48.55 -16.45 38.54
N PRO A 858 -48.01 -16.33 39.78
CA PRO A 858 -46.62 -15.98 40.07
C PRO A 858 -45.65 -17.08 39.62
N ALA A 859 -44.37 -16.73 39.42
CA ALA A 859 -43.31 -17.65 38.98
C ALA A 859 -41.95 -17.26 39.58
N MET A 860 -41.09 -18.24 39.82
CA MET A 860 -39.77 -18.11 40.45
C MET A 860 -38.67 -18.16 39.38
N LEU A 861 -37.98 -17.05 39.10
CA LEU A 861 -37.02 -16.99 38.00
C LEU A 861 -35.62 -17.42 38.44
N LEU A 862 -35.11 -16.78 39.49
CA LEU A 862 -33.73 -16.93 39.97
C LEU A 862 -33.61 -16.62 41.46
N THR A 863 -32.84 -17.43 42.18
CA THR A 863 -32.42 -17.18 43.57
C THR A 863 -30.92 -17.31 43.73
N VAL A 864 -30.33 -16.47 44.59
CA VAL A 864 -28.98 -16.62 45.14
C VAL A 864 -29.13 -16.82 46.64
N SER A 865 -28.50 -17.85 47.22
CA SER A 865 -28.49 -18.08 48.67
C SER A 865 -27.06 -18.13 49.22
N THR A 866 -26.88 -17.72 50.47
CA THR A 866 -25.63 -17.82 51.22
C THR A 866 -25.73 -18.89 52.32
N PHE A 867 -24.59 -19.30 52.88
CA PHE A 867 -24.59 -20.09 54.12
C PHE A 867 -25.14 -19.29 55.33
N SER A 868 -25.00 -17.96 55.31
CA SER A 868 -25.47 -17.02 56.34
C SER A 868 -26.93 -16.57 56.18
N GLN A 869 -27.76 -17.32 55.47
CA GLN A 869 -29.20 -17.08 55.23
C GLN A 869 -29.57 -15.78 54.48
N GLN A 870 -28.61 -14.94 54.11
CA GLN A 870 -28.80 -13.85 53.14
C GLN A 870 -29.18 -14.41 51.76
N TYR A 871 -30.02 -13.70 51.01
CA TYR A 871 -30.46 -14.10 49.67
C TYR A 871 -30.76 -12.92 48.72
N ILE A 872 -30.69 -13.21 47.42
CA ILE A 872 -31.35 -12.44 46.35
C ILE A 872 -32.45 -13.34 45.77
N ALA A 873 -33.67 -12.83 45.56
CA ALA A 873 -34.71 -13.55 44.81
C ALA A 873 -35.32 -12.66 43.72
N VAL A 874 -35.53 -13.23 42.53
CA VAL A 874 -36.16 -12.56 41.39
C VAL A 874 -37.38 -13.36 40.95
N ILE A 875 -38.56 -12.74 40.99
CA ILE A 875 -39.86 -13.41 40.80
C ILE A 875 -40.80 -12.59 39.93
N LEU A 876 -41.78 -13.25 39.33
CA LEU A 876 -43.01 -12.61 38.86
C LEU A 876 -44.08 -12.72 39.96
N ALA A 877 -44.64 -11.60 40.38
CA ALA A 877 -45.71 -11.54 41.38
C ALA A 877 -47.07 -11.98 40.79
N LYS A 878 -48.15 -11.99 41.60
CA LYS A 878 -49.50 -12.47 41.18
C LYS A 878 -50.10 -11.70 40.00
N ASN A 879 -49.85 -10.40 39.93
CA ASN A 879 -50.18 -9.51 38.82
C ASN A 879 -49.24 -9.70 37.60
N GLY A 880 -48.11 -10.39 37.77
CA GLY A 880 -47.06 -10.59 36.77
C GLY A 880 -46.03 -9.46 36.67
N SER A 881 -46.02 -8.49 37.61
CA SER A 881 -44.93 -7.53 37.73
C SER A 881 -43.65 -8.23 38.21
N LEU A 882 -42.50 -7.84 37.64
CA LEU A 882 -41.20 -8.30 38.10
C LEU A 882 -40.91 -7.74 39.51
N GLN A 883 -40.47 -8.59 40.43
CA GLN A 883 -39.97 -8.17 41.74
C GLN A 883 -38.58 -8.71 42.00
N ILE A 884 -37.73 -7.85 42.57
CA ILE A 884 -36.34 -8.14 42.96
C ILE A 884 -36.25 -7.93 44.47
N TRP A 885 -35.90 -8.99 45.19
CA TRP A 885 -35.80 -9.03 46.65
C TRP A 885 -34.32 -9.17 47.05
N TYR A 886 -33.84 -8.33 47.96
CA TYR A 886 -32.51 -8.39 48.56
C TYR A 886 -32.64 -8.53 50.08
N HIS A 887 -32.24 -9.68 50.63
CA HIS A 887 -32.14 -9.91 52.07
C HIS A 887 -30.67 -10.01 52.45
N LEU A 888 -30.08 -8.87 52.83
CA LEU A 888 -28.65 -8.73 53.12
C LEU A 888 -28.31 -8.73 54.62
N GLN A 889 -29.33 -8.59 55.47
CA GLN A 889 -29.22 -8.45 56.92
C GLN A 889 -30.35 -9.25 57.56
N THR A 890 -30.01 -10.33 58.28
CA THR A 890 -30.97 -11.31 58.81
C THR A 890 -31.82 -10.77 59.97
N ASP A 891 -31.44 -9.63 60.55
CA ASP A 891 -32.21 -8.86 61.52
C ASP A 891 -33.29 -7.96 60.90
N ARG A 892 -33.38 -7.88 59.56
CA ARG A 892 -34.23 -6.91 58.85
C ARG A 892 -35.11 -7.53 57.78
N SER A 893 -36.25 -6.89 57.51
CA SER A 893 -37.07 -7.19 56.34
C SER A 893 -36.27 -6.98 55.04
N PRO A 894 -36.43 -7.84 54.02
CA PRO A 894 -35.77 -7.66 52.73
C PRO A 894 -36.15 -6.33 52.05
N ASP A 895 -35.19 -5.73 51.36
CA ASP A 895 -35.44 -4.64 50.41
C ASP A 895 -36.12 -5.24 49.15
N VAL A 896 -37.28 -4.71 48.75
CA VAL A 896 -38.07 -5.23 47.62
C VAL A 896 -38.36 -4.15 46.60
N PHE A 897 -37.92 -4.35 45.36
CA PHE A 897 -38.12 -3.44 44.23
C PHE A 897 -39.02 -4.07 43.18
N SER A 898 -39.96 -3.31 42.62
CA SER A 898 -40.82 -3.74 41.52
C SER A 898 -40.59 -2.86 40.29
N PRO A 899 -39.50 -3.06 39.53
CA PRO A 899 -39.08 -2.11 38.49
C PRO A 899 -39.99 -2.12 37.25
N ALA A 900 -40.65 -3.25 36.96
CA ALA A 900 -41.64 -3.34 35.89
C ALA A 900 -43.04 -3.48 36.51
N LEU A 901 -43.87 -2.44 36.43
CA LEU A 901 -45.28 -2.48 36.87
C LEU A 901 -46.18 -3.28 35.91
N ASN A 902 -45.73 -3.49 34.67
CA ASN A 902 -46.45 -4.23 33.64
C ASN A 902 -46.36 -5.76 33.86
N ASN A 903 -47.34 -6.50 33.35
CA ASN A 903 -47.33 -7.96 33.35
C ASN A 903 -46.30 -8.52 32.35
N LEU A 904 -45.20 -9.08 32.84
CA LEU A 904 -44.18 -9.75 32.01
C LEU A 904 -44.47 -11.25 31.77
N ALA A 905 -45.55 -11.78 32.35
CA ALA A 905 -46.08 -13.11 32.02
C ALA A 905 -47.06 -12.99 30.84
N ASP A 906 -46.55 -12.60 29.67
CA ASP A 906 -47.32 -12.32 28.44
C ASP A 906 -47.00 -13.27 27.27
N GLY A 907 -46.10 -14.24 27.47
CA GLY A 907 -45.62 -15.17 26.44
C GLY A 907 -44.56 -14.61 25.50
N ARG A 908 -44.01 -13.41 25.74
CA ARG A 908 -42.93 -12.79 24.94
C ARG A 908 -41.56 -12.98 25.59
N LEU A 909 -40.49 -12.65 24.85
CA LEU A 909 -39.11 -12.68 25.32
C LEU A 909 -38.76 -11.35 26.01
N HIS A 910 -38.51 -11.40 27.31
CA HIS A 910 -38.03 -10.27 28.11
C HIS A 910 -36.55 -10.45 28.44
N ARG A 911 -35.76 -9.37 28.44
CA ARG A 911 -34.32 -9.40 28.75
C ARG A 911 -34.03 -8.55 30.00
N ILE A 912 -33.73 -9.22 31.12
CA ILE A 912 -33.51 -8.57 32.41
C ILE A 912 -32.02 -8.51 32.71
N ARG A 913 -31.52 -7.32 33.08
CA ARG A 913 -30.19 -7.15 33.67
C ARG A 913 -30.22 -6.25 34.89
N ILE A 914 -29.60 -6.74 35.95
CA ILE A 914 -29.57 -6.17 37.30
C ILE A 914 -28.11 -6.00 37.70
N HIS A 915 -27.67 -4.76 37.93
CA HIS A 915 -26.31 -4.46 38.35
C HIS A 915 -26.30 -3.70 39.68
N ARG A 916 -25.56 -4.20 40.68
CA ARG A 916 -25.41 -3.59 42.01
C ARG A 916 -23.99 -3.05 42.20
N VAL A 917 -23.89 -1.88 42.82
CA VAL A 917 -22.64 -1.27 43.31
C VAL A 917 -22.88 -0.61 44.67
N GLY A 918 -22.48 -1.29 45.75
CA GLY A 918 -22.76 -0.90 47.14
C GLY A 918 -24.27 -0.88 47.41
N LYS A 919 -24.80 0.28 47.84
CA LYS A 919 -26.25 0.46 48.02
C LYS A 919 -27.02 0.67 46.71
N ASN A 920 -26.34 0.97 45.60
CA ASN A 920 -26.99 1.38 44.35
C ASN A 920 -27.33 0.16 43.50
N LEU A 921 -28.58 0.05 43.06
CA LEU A 921 -29.07 -1.02 42.20
C LEU A 921 -29.61 -0.43 40.89
N TYR A 922 -29.17 -0.95 39.75
CA TYR A 922 -29.51 -0.47 38.41
C TYR A 922 -30.17 -1.60 37.61
N VAL A 923 -31.31 -1.32 36.97
CA VAL A 923 -32.01 -2.30 36.12
C VAL A 923 -32.06 -1.78 34.69
N GLN A 924 -31.30 -2.42 33.79
CA GLN A 924 -30.85 -1.77 32.55
C GLN A 924 -31.98 -1.54 31.52
N ASP A 925 -32.97 -2.44 31.45
CA ASP A 925 -34.09 -2.34 30.50
C ASP A 925 -35.05 -1.15 30.82
N ILE A 926 -34.98 -0.61 32.03
CA ILE A 926 -35.90 0.43 32.55
C ILE A 926 -35.12 1.66 33.05
N HIS A 927 -33.79 1.70 32.85
CA HIS A 927 -32.88 2.83 33.15
C HIS A 927 -32.99 3.42 34.58
N THR A 928 -33.62 2.70 35.51
CA THR A 928 -34.00 3.23 36.83
C THR A 928 -33.00 2.78 37.90
N LYS A 929 -32.66 3.73 38.79
CA LYS A 929 -31.77 3.52 39.94
C LYS A 929 -32.58 3.36 41.22
N TYR A 930 -32.34 2.28 41.95
CA TYR A 930 -32.84 2.05 43.30
C TYR A 930 -31.69 2.11 44.32
N THR A 931 -32.05 2.27 45.60
CA THR A 931 -31.09 2.31 46.72
C THR A 931 -31.53 1.33 47.79
N LEU A 932 -30.64 0.41 48.16
CA LEU A 932 -30.78 -0.56 49.24
C LEU A 932 -30.59 0.11 50.61
N SER A 933 -31.20 -0.47 51.65
CA SER A 933 -30.96 -0.10 53.05
C SER A 933 -29.49 -0.30 53.46
N SER A 934 -28.83 -1.31 52.89
CA SER A 934 -27.48 -1.74 53.25
C SER A 934 -26.54 -1.95 52.05
N ASP A 935 -25.26 -1.64 52.26
CA ASP A 935 -24.13 -1.93 51.38
C ASP A 935 -23.44 -3.26 51.70
N ALA A 936 -23.98 -4.04 52.66
CA ALA A 936 -23.47 -5.35 53.03
C ALA A 936 -23.24 -6.26 51.81
N GLU A 937 -22.07 -6.89 51.76
CA GLU A 937 -21.66 -7.80 50.69
C GLU A 937 -22.29 -9.19 50.90
N LEU A 938 -22.69 -9.85 49.80
CA LEU A 938 -23.14 -11.24 49.81
C LEU A 938 -21.92 -12.17 49.92
N ILE A 939 -21.44 -12.33 51.15
CA ILE A 939 -20.35 -13.26 51.50
C ILE A 939 -20.86 -14.70 51.57
N LEU A 940 -19.96 -15.66 51.36
CA LEU A 940 -20.26 -17.11 51.49
C LEU A 940 -21.50 -17.55 50.69
N ILE A 941 -21.56 -17.15 49.41
CA ILE A 941 -22.59 -17.61 48.46
C ILE A 941 -22.50 -19.13 48.36
N ARG A 942 -23.62 -19.80 48.63
CA ARG A 942 -23.79 -21.25 48.66
C ARG A 942 -24.29 -21.79 47.33
N SER A 943 -25.36 -21.19 46.80
CA SER A 943 -26.00 -21.67 45.58
C SER A 943 -26.70 -20.58 44.80
N LEU A 944 -26.83 -20.83 43.49
CA LEU A 944 -27.66 -20.09 42.54
C LEU A 944 -28.68 -21.08 41.96
N THR A 945 -29.96 -20.88 42.26
CA THR A 945 -31.05 -21.77 41.82
C THR A 945 -31.92 -21.07 40.77
N LEU A 946 -32.31 -21.80 39.74
CA LEU A 946 -33.20 -21.35 38.67
C LEU A 946 -34.46 -22.20 38.63
N GLY A 947 -35.60 -21.56 38.39
CA GLY A 947 -36.90 -22.19 38.49
C GLY A 947 -37.29 -22.46 39.95
N ARG A 948 -37.53 -23.72 40.30
CA ARG A 948 -38.08 -24.09 41.62
C ARG A 948 -37.04 -24.19 42.73
N GLU A 949 -37.40 -23.68 43.91
CA GLU A 949 -36.63 -23.81 45.16
C GLU A 949 -37.57 -23.95 46.37
N ASN A 950 -37.06 -24.44 47.50
CA ASN A 950 -37.82 -24.56 48.75
C ASN A 950 -37.42 -23.43 49.71
N PHE A 951 -38.35 -22.53 50.04
CA PHE A 951 -38.11 -21.34 50.87
C PHE A 951 -39.02 -21.31 52.10
N ASN A 952 -38.49 -20.88 53.25
CA ASN A 952 -39.24 -20.80 54.53
C ASN A 952 -39.93 -19.44 54.78
N GLU A 953 -39.69 -18.43 53.94
CA GLU A 953 -40.21 -17.06 54.11
C GLU A 953 -40.98 -16.56 52.88
N LYS A 954 -41.68 -15.43 53.03
CA LYS A 954 -42.73 -14.79 52.19
C LYS A 954 -42.66 -14.92 50.65
N VAL A 955 -41.50 -15.23 50.08
CA VAL A 955 -41.32 -15.64 48.67
C VAL A 955 -42.02 -16.99 48.34
N VAL A 956 -42.42 -17.78 49.35
CA VAL A 956 -43.04 -19.12 49.25
C VAL A 956 -44.01 -19.30 48.07
N GLN A 957 -44.90 -18.34 47.80
CA GLN A 957 -45.96 -18.53 46.79
C GLN A 957 -45.44 -18.49 45.33
N ALA A 958 -44.30 -17.86 45.06
CA ALA A 958 -43.62 -18.01 43.76
C ALA A 958 -42.80 -19.31 43.74
N ALA A 959 -42.00 -19.55 44.78
CA ALA A 959 -41.13 -20.72 44.92
C ALA A 959 -41.90 -22.05 44.77
N SER A 960 -43.07 -22.17 45.43
CA SER A 960 -43.97 -23.33 45.34
C SER A 960 -44.74 -23.48 44.02
N LYS A 961 -44.63 -22.51 43.10
CA LYS A 961 -45.18 -22.61 41.73
C LYS A 961 -44.11 -22.86 40.67
N GLY A 962 -42.83 -22.80 41.03
CA GLY A 962 -41.71 -23.01 40.12
C GLY A 962 -41.69 -21.99 38.97
N PHE A 963 -41.25 -22.44 37.80
CA PHE A 963 -41.30 -21.66 36.56
C PHE A 963 -41.55 -22.60 35.39
N ILE A 964 -42.64 -22.36 34.67
CA ILE A 964 -42.99 -23.00 33.41
C ILE A 964 -42.68 -21.99 32.30
N GLY A 965 -41.82 -22.34 31.36
CA GLY A 965 -41.40 -21.43 30.29
C GLY A 965 -39.99 -21.72 29.79
N CYS A 966 -39.31 -20.70 29.29
CA CYS A 966 -37.93 -20.80 28.83
C CYS A 966 -37.06 -19.74 29.52
N LEU A 967 -35.89 -20.15 30.02
CA LEU A 967 -34.82 -19.28 30.48
C LEU A 967 -33.66 -19.32 29.48
N SER A 968 -33.03 -18.18 29.23
CA SER A 968 -31.98 -18.01 28.23
C SER A 968 -30.88 -17.08 28.73
N SER A 969 -29.64 -17.32 28.32
CA SER A 969 -28.46 -16.46 28.58
C SER A 969 -28.27 -16.09 30.07
N VAL A 970 -28.63 -16.99 30.98
CA VAL A 970 -28.53 -16.75 32.43
C VAL A 970 -27.07 -16.71 32.86
N GLN A 971 -26.66 -15.55 33.39
CA GLN A 971 -25.33 -15.24 33.91
C GLN A 971 -25.47 -14.61 35.30
N PHE A 972 -24.65 -15.07 36.25
CA PHE A 972 -24.43 -14.43 37.55
C PHE A 972 -22.93 -14.17 37.72
N ASN A 973 -22.51 -12.90 37.72
CA ASN A 973 -21.12 -12.48 37.68
C ASN A 973 -20.33 -13.19 36.54
N HIS A 974 -19.49 -14.18 36.88
CA HIS A 974 -18.68 -14.97 35.94
C HIS A 974 -19.20 -16.41 35.73
N VAL A 975 -20.37 -16.75 36.26
CA VAL A 975 -20.96 -18.10 36.22
C VAL A 975 -22.17 -18.16 35.30
N ALA A 976 -22.21 -19.16 34.42
CA ALA A 976 -23.28 -19.44 33.47
C ALA A 976 -24.03 -20.75 33.83
N PRO A 977 -24.97 -20.76 34.80
CA PRO A 977 -25.60 -21.97 35.34
C PRO A 977 -26.28 -22.87 34.29
N LEU A 978 -27.06 -22.31 33.35
CA LEU A 978 -27.74 -23.11 32.31
C LEU A 978 -26.74 -23.81 31.40
N LYS A 979 -25.64 -23.13 31.05
CA LYS A 979 -24.60 -23.69 30.21
C LYS A 979 -23.88 -24.83 30.91
N ALA A 980 -23.50 -24.64 32.18
CA ALA A 980 -22.92 -25.68 33.01
C ALA A 980 -23.86 -26.91 33.16
N ALA A 981 -25.17 -26.69 33.28
CA ALA A 981 -26.17 -27.76 33.33
C ALA A 981 -26.28 -28.57 32.02
N LEU A 982 -26.08 -27.93 30.86
CA LEU A 982 -26.08 -28.61 29.56
C LEU A 982 -24.76 -29.31 29.25
N THR A 983 -23.60 -28.66 29.50
CA THR A 983 -22.29 -29.19 29.10
C THR A 983 -21.70 -30.18 30.12
N ASN A 984 -21.94 -29.97 31.42
CA ASN A 984 -21.24 -30.68 32.50
C ASN A 984 -22.19 -31.64 33.25
N ARG A 985 -23.04 -32.37 32.51
CA ARG A 985 -23.98 -33.37 33.06
C ARG A 985 -23.21 -34.44 33.85
N GLY A 986 -23.27 -34.36 35.17
CA GLY A 986 -22.54 -35.24 36.10
C GLY A 986 -21.51 -34.52 37.00
N SER A 987 -21.28 -33.21 36.82
CA SER A 987 -20.45 -32.43 37.74
C SER A 987 -21.14 -32.20 39.09
N SER A 988 -20.38 -32.33 40.19
CA SER A 988 -20.84 -32.00 41.55
C SER A 988 -21.22 -30.52 41.74
N LEU A 989 -20.85 -29.64 40.81
CA LEU A 989 -21.21 -28.22 40.82
C LEU A 989 -22.66 -27.95 40.40
N VAL A 990 -23.35 -28.88 39.72
CA VAL A 990 -24.70 -28.62 39.18
C VAL A 990 -25.66 -29.76 39.50
N THR A 991 -26.68 -29.45 40.31
CA THR A 991 -27.83 -30.34 40.53
C THR A 991 -28.97 -29.96 39.59
N ILE A 992 -29.48 -30.96 38.85
CA ILE A 992 -30.68 -30.85 38.01
C ILE A 992 -31.80 -31.65 38.67
N ARG A 993 -33.01 -31.09 38.69
CA ARG A 993 -34.24 -31.82 39.04
C ARG A 993 -35.32 -31.50 38.00
N GLY A 994 -36.24 -32.44 37.80
CA GLY A 994 -37.26 -32.36 36.75
C GLY A 994 -36.69 -32.49 35.32
N PRO A 995 -37.56 -32.51 34.30
CA PRO A 995 -37.14 -32.54 32.91
C PRO A 995 -36.57 -31.18 32.48
N LEU A 996 -35.41 -31.19 31.80
CA LEU A 996 -34.83 -30.01 31.16
C LEU A 996 -34.56 -30.30 29.69
N VAL A 997 -35.14 -29.48 28.82
CA VAL A 997 -35.02 -29.60 27.36
C VAL A 997 -34.30 -28.38 26.83
N GLN A 998 -33.27 -28.57 26.02
CA GLN A 998 -32.58 -27.45 25.37
C GLN A 998 -33.55 -26.76 24.40
N SER A 999 -33.52 -25.42 24.40
CA SER A 999 -34.47 -24.57 23.69
C SER A 999 -33.74 -23.54 22.82
N ASN A 1000 -34.49 -22.80 22.01
CA ASN A 1000 -33.99 -21.73 21.13
C ASN A 1000 -34.73 -20.40 21.36
N CYS A 1001 -35.43 -20.24 22.48
CA CYS A 1001 -36.32 -19.10 22.74
C CYS A 1001 -35.62 -17.73 22.68
N GLY A 1002 -34.31 -17.65 22.92
CA GLY A 1002 -33.52 -16.41 22.78
C GLY A 1002 -33.34 -15.93 21.34
N ALA A 1003 -33.51 -16.81 20.34
CA ALA A 1003 -33.28 -16.51 18.92
C ALA A 1003 -34.56 -16.14 18.13
N LEU A 1004 -35.74 -16.45 18.67
CA LEU A 1004 -37.05 -16.29 17.99
C LEU A 1004 -37.58 -14.84 17.92
N ALA A 1005 -36.71 -13.83 18.04
CA ALA A 1005 -37.07 -12.42 18.17
C ALA A 1005 -36.62 -11.52 17.01
N GLU A 1006 -35.77 -12.00 16.09
CA GLU A 1006 -35.23 -11.18 14.99
C GLU A 1006 -35.96 -11.38 13.64
N SER A 1007 -36.93 -12.30 13.56
CA SER A 1007 -37.56 -12.72 12.29
C SER A 1007 -38.94 -12.10 12.01
N THR A 1008 -39.18 -10.83 12.39
CA THR A 1008 -40.46 -10.14 12.15
C THR A 1008 -40.32 -8.72 11.61
N SER A 1009 -39.67 -8.57 10.46
CA SER A 1009 -39.85 -7.40 9.60
C SER A 1009 -39.43 -7.72 8.16
N HIS A 1010 -40.38 -8.21 7.35
CA HIS A 1010 -40.63 -7.80 5.95
C HIS A 1010 -41.87 -8.52 5.41
N THR A 1011 -42.53 -7.88 4.45
CA THR A 1011 -43.84 -8.22 3.88
C THR A 1011 -43.92 -9.59 3.20
N LEU A 1012 -44.96 -10.37 3.53
CA LEU A 1012 -45.48 -11.45 2.68
C LEU A 1012 -46.97 -11.73 2.97
N GLN A 1013 -47.84 -10.84 2.49
CA GLN A 1013 -49.20 -11.24 2.08
C GLN A 1013 -49.11 -11.82 0.67
N ASP A 1014 -50.05 -12.71 0.34
CA ASP A 1014 -50.08 -13.55 -0.88
C ASP A 1014 -48.84 -14.43 -1.14
N HIS A 1015 -48.91 -15.68 -0.66
CA HIS A 1015 -48.72 -16.90 -1.49
C HIS A 1015 -48.95 -18.21 -0.70
N ALA A 1016 -50.01 -18.28 0.11
CA ALA A 1016 -50.29 -19.44 0.98
C ALA A 1016 -50.77 -20.73 0.24
N GLY A 1017 -50.96 -20.70 -1.08
CA GLY A 1017 -51.61 -21.79 -1.83
C GLY A 1017 -50.69 -22.76 -2.60
N VAL A 1018 -49.46 -22.37 -2.96
CA VAL A 1018 -48.67 -23.09 -4.00
C VAL A 1018 -47.49 -23.90 -3.41
N MET A 1019 -46.88 -23.42 -2.32
CA MET A 1019 -45.67 -24.04 -1.75
C MET A 1019 -45.85 -25.46 -1.20
N PHE A 1020 -47.08 -25.84 -0.79
CA PHE A 1020 -47.30 -27.12 -0.13
C PHE A 1020 -47.12 -28.34 -1.06
N VAL A 1021 -47.39 -28.19 -2.36
CA VAL A 1021 -47.26 -29.29 -3.34
C VAL A 1021 -45.79 -29.54 -3.70
N VAL A 1022 -45.01 -28.47 -3.88
CA VAL A 1022 -43.59 -28.55 -4.31
C VAL A 1022 -42.71 -29.20 -3.24
N CYS A 1023 -42.93 -28.87 -1.96
CA CYS A 1023 -42.18 -29.44 -0.84
C CYS A 1023 -42.43 -30.95 -0.63
N VAL A 1024 -43.62 -31.45 -0.94
CA VAL A 1024 -43.93 -32.89 -0.81
C VAL A 1024 -43.26 -33.70 -1.91
N VAL A 1025 -43.30 -33.23 -3.17
CA VAL A 1025 -42.67 -33.92 -4.30
C VAL A 1025 -41.15 -34.01 -4.13
N THR A 1026 -40.50 -32.92 -3.71
CA THR A 1026 -39.05 -32.89 -3.49
C THR A 1026 -38.61 -33.81 -2.34
N ALA A 1027 -39.36 -33.87 -1.24
CA ALA A 1027 -39.09 -34.79 -0.13
C ALA A 1027 -39.19 -36.28 -0.56
N VAL A 1028 -40.22 -36.65 -1.32
CA VAL A 1028 -40.41 -38.04 -1.79
C VAL A 1028 -39.29 -38.47 -2.74
N VAL A 1029 -38.88 -37.60 -3.67
CA VAL A 1029 -37.75 -37.87 -4.59
C VAL A 1029 -36.45 -38.04 -3.80
N PHE A 1030 -36.18 -37.17 -2.82
CA PHE A 1030 -34.96 -37.24 -2.00
C PHE A 1030 -34.89 -38.55 -1.19
N ILE A 1031 -36.01 -38.99 -0.61
CA ILE A 1031 -36.09 -40.28 0.11
C ILE A 1031 -35.86 -41.47 -0.83
N ALA A 1032 -36.41 -41.45 -2.04
CA ALA A 1032 -36.21 -42.51 -3.04
C ALA A 1032 -34.74 -42.61 -3.50
N VAL A 1033 -34.08 -41.46 -3.75
CA VAL A 1033 -32.65 -41.42 -4.10
C VAL A 1033 -31.77 -41.91 -2.94
N CYS A 1034 -32.08 -41.51 -1.70
CA CYS A 1034 -31.38 -42.02 -0.52
C CYS A 1034 -31.51 -43.54 -0.37
N ALA A 1035 -32.71 -44.11 -0.58
CA ALA A 1035 -32.93 -45.55 -0.53
C ALA A 1035 -32.14 -46.31 -1.61
N LEU A 1036 -32.13 -45.81 -2.84
CA LEU A 1036 -31.33 -46.38 -3.94
C LEU A 1036 -29.83 -46.34 -3.65
N ALA A 1037 -29.33 -45.25 -3.05
CA ALA A 1037 -27.92 -45.14 -2.65
C ALA A 1037 -27.53 -46.14 -1.55
N VAL A 1038 -28.40 -46.38 -0.57
CA VAL A 1038 -28.18 -47.38 0.50
C VAL A 1038 -28.19 -48.81 -0.06
N ILE A 1039 -29.17 -49.15 -0.92
CA ILE A 1039 -29.24 -50.47 -1.58
C ILE A 1039 -28.01 -50.69 -2.46
N SER A 1040 -27.56 -49.67 -3.19
CA SER A 1040 -26.34 -49.74 -4.02
C SER A 1040 -25.08 -49.97 -3.17
N ARG A 1041 -24.97 -49.32 -2.00
CA ARG A 1041 -23.87 -49.58 -1.04
C ARG A 1041 -23.87 -51.01 -0.51
N LEU A 1042 -25.02 -51.56 -0.17
CA LEU A 1042 -25.15 -52.94 0.34
C LEU A 1042 -24.76 -53.98 -0.73
N LEU A 1043 -25.23 -53.81 -1.97
CA LEU A 1043 -24.86 -54.67 -3.10
C LEU A 1043 -23.36 -54.58 -3.44
N TYR A 1044 -22.77 -53.39 -3.34
CA TYR A 1044 -21.33 -53.18 -3.54
C TYR A 1044 -20.50 -53.85 -2.42
N GLN A 1045 -20.95 -53.77 -1.17
CA GLN A 1045 -20.30 -54.44 -0.03
C GLN A 1045 -20.36 -55.98 -0.15
N GLN A 1046 -21.50 -56.56 -0.56
CA GLN A 1046 -21.59 -58.00 -0.82
C GLN A 1046 -20.63 -58.47 -1.93
N ARG A 1047 -20.49 -57.71 -3.03
CA ARG A 1047 -19.50 -58.04 -4.08
C ARG A 1047 -18.06 -57.98 -3.60
N ARG A 1048 -17.73 -57.12 -2.62
CA ARG A 1048 -16.36 -57.02 -2.07
C ARG A 1048 -15.98 -58.23 -1.21
N ALA A 1049 -16.95 -58.92 -0.61
CA ALA A 1049 -16.72 -60.13 0.19
C ALA A 1049 -16.36 -61.38 -0.64
N GLN A 1050 -16.68 -61.42 -1.94
CA GLN A 1050 -16.44 -62.59 -2.81
C GLN A 1050 -15.10 -62.58 -3.57
N ARG A 1051 -14.25 -61.56 -3.43
CA ARG A 1051 -13.01 -61.41 -4.23
C ARG A 1051 -11.69 -61.45 -3.45
N SER A 1052 -11.72 -61.79 -2.17
CA SER A 1052 -10.53 -61.90 -1.32
C SER A 1052 -10.24 -63.37 -0.94
N ASN A 1053 -9.85 -64.19 -1.92
CA ASN A 1053 -9.40 -65.57 -1.68
C ASN A 1053 -8.43 -66.06 -2.79
N SER A 1054 -7.28 -65.38 -2.89
CA SER A 1054 -6.10 -65.66 -3.74
C SER A 1054 -5.16 -64.43 -3.59
N ILE A 1055 -3.84 -64.51 -3.35
CA ILE A 1055 -2.87 -65.62 -3.19
C ILE A 1055 -1.74 -65.18 -2.21
N LYS A 1056 -0.78 -66.08 -1.89
CA LYS A 1056 0.39 -65.87 -0.98
C LYS A 1056 1.72 -66.28 -1.67
N GLU A 1057 2.91 -65.92 -1.20
CA GLU A 1057 3.29 -65.08 -0.04
C GLU A 1057 3.98 -63.77 -0.51
N ASP A 1058 5.26 -63.36 -0.32
CA ASP A 1058 6.42 -63.82 0.47
C ASP A 1058 7.31 -62.60 0.87
N ASN A 1059 8.53 -62.79 1.42
CA ASN A 1059 9.08 -61.88 2.43
C ASN A 1059 10.63 -61.65 2.41
N ARG A 1060 11.06 -60.58 3.11
CA ARG A 1060 12.39 -60.29 3.75
C ARG A 1060 13.51 -59.46 3.08
N HIS A 1061 14.17 -58.68 3.96
CA HIS A 1061 15.58 -58.19 3.99
C HIS A 1061 15.98 -56.99 3.08
N SER A 1062 16.93 -56.10 3.46
CA SER A 1062 17.47 -55.68 4.79
C SER A 1062 18.36 -54.40 4.69
N MET A 1063 18.59 -53.72 5.84
CA MET A 1063 19.70 -52.80 6.21
C MET A 1063 19.94 -51.42 5.54
N TYR A 1064 19.93 -50.39 6.40
CA TYR A 1064 20.92 -49.29 6.61
C TYR A 1064 21.98 -48.95 5.53
N THR A 1065 22.16 -47.63 5.26
CA THR A 1065 23.31 -46.85 5.77
C THR A 1065 23.07 -45.32 5.69
N ASP A 1066 23.99 -44.52 6.24
CA ASP A 1066 23.95 -43.06 6.46
C ASP A 1066 25.27 -42.43 5.95
N TYR A 1067 25.29 -41.20 5.40
CA TYR A 1067 26.53 -40.39 5.23
C TYR A 1067 26.33 -38.90 4.84
N ARG A 1068 27.44 -38.15 4.96
CA ARG A 1068 27.69 -36.70 4.77
C ARG A 1068 28.88 -36.46 3.79
N THR A 1069 29.21 -35.27 3.27
CA THR A 1069 28.61 -33.92 3.34
C THR A 1069 28.69 -33.28 1.92
N GLU A 1070 28.91 -32.00 1.55
CA GLU A 1070 29.26 -30.69 2.19
C GLU A 1070 28.73 -29.55 1.28
N MET A 1071 29.15 -28.28 1.45
CA MET A 1071 28.75 -27.14 0.60
C MET A 1071 29.92 -26.20 0.28
N HIS A 1072 30.03 -25.74 -0.97
CA HIS A 1072 30.97 -24.70 -1.41
C HIS A 1072 30.26 -23.64 -2.28
N LEU A 1073 30.72 -22.38 -2.22
CA LEU A 1073 30.02 -21.22 -2.80
C LEU A 1073 30.99 -20.11 -3.21
N HIS A 1074 31.15 -19.82 -4.52
CA HIS A 1074 31.46 -18.45 -5.00
C HIS A 1074 31.28 -18.22 -6.52
N ASN A 1075 31.07 -16.93 -6.83
CA ASN A 1075 31.39 -16.18 -8.05
C ASN A 1075 30.45 -16.09 -9.29
N SER A 1076 30.01 -14.83 -9.48
CA SER A 1076 29.90 -14.06 -10.74
C SER A 1076 29.16 -14.61 -11.96
N VAL A 1077 28.01 -14.00 -12.25
CA VAL A 1077 27.35 -14.04 -13.55
C VAL A 1077 28.21 -13.35 -14.62
N ARG A 1078 28.32 -13.97 -15.79
CA ARG A 1078 28.86 -13.40 -17.03
C ARG A 1078 28.15 -14.07 -18.23
N ASP A 1079 27.89 -13.32 -19.29
CA ASP A 1079 27.18 -13.84 -20.47
C ASP A 1079 27.88 -15.07 -21.08
N ASN A 1080 27.16 -16.18 -21.17
CA ASN A 1080 27.64 -17.44 -21.73
C ASN A 1080 26.49 -18.17 -22.46
N MET A 1081 26.05 -17.63 -23.61
CA MET A 1081 25.47 -18.50 -24.64
C MET A 1081 26.63 -19.12 -25.43
N LYS A 1082 26.88 -20.43 -25.26
CA LYS A 1082 27.86 -21.15 -26.08
C LYS A 1082 27.37 -21.32 -27.52
N GLU A 1083 28.31 -21.26 -28.46
CA GLU A 1083 28.08 -21.61 -29.87
C GLU A 1083 28.50 -23.06 -30.12
N TYR A 1084 27.64 -23.84 -30.78
CA TYR A 1084 27.95 -25.21 -31.18
C TYR A 1084 28.41 -25.27 -32.63
N TYR A 1085 29.59 -25.85 -32.82
CA TYR A 1085 30.21 -26.08 -34.13
C TYR A 1085 30.14 -27.56 -34.49
N ILE A 1086 29.77 -27.81 -35.75
CA ILE A 1086 29.60 -29.09 -36.45
C ILE A 1086 30.12 -28.86 -37.91
#